data_AF-A0A813RKE1-F1
#
_entry.id   AF-A0A813RKE1-F1
#
_cell.length_a   1.000
_cell.length_b   1.000
_cell.length_c   1.000
_cell.angle_alpha   90.00
_cell.angle_beta   90.00
_cell.angle_gamma   90.00
#
_symmetry.space_group_name_H-M   'P 1'
#
loop_
_entity.id
_entity.type
_entity.pdbx_description
1 polymer ?
#
loop_
_entity_poly.entity_id
_entity_poly.type
_entity_poly.pdbx_seq_one_letter_code
_entity_poly.pdbx_strand_id
1 'polypeptide(L)'
;MSSNIQLFIYFLFLLFICNLNGEFTPNTADFNSYGVKIAMNEFVFIEVHNDYDPPVFLIQFAPYNYVSSFSQCFISFPNALDHYIYTVTIAKNQTQFFFAGELINDRNGTFVGVGIYNNLSTTCNTKYSFSIQYFYNYEHQDYYIIDVESKGRFAYGFSNTFMFIFDSHNTSVLNLWNANETWPHNTFIPHAIDLADTYGLIAGFIHNPTNTTAAVYLPMIYLINFNSSNNRPIIVDQYEPNGTIGTWQYLLINSDADTYSAKYDMSVSINEFGNILVGMQFINRVFLFSVNRININKLNFLSRNTNGRSIGNGKGVAWLDNGIAAIIVNTYSLTYEWSSSEIYLYDIQNYGYNSNSTPLSIFPNSHQTVPLSLSLVFINIVSSPSSLALLDNLGNVLIINPTPSGYFPTIKDTGSMPIFTVPHICLPGTYKNQSGIHDCILCPTGTKNPGNSSLQCISCLSGSFCPLGSVNDVSHSALETIMQATAYPTSPESTIFDEILIQNMFNIGSGHCLLVSPLFWTLIVAGIAIIIIIIMVVLKNCVNHPRSQRIRNILKWFFKHTDLIGEGELWFGGLASFAVIVLVSFAYSFSNNFLKQYPIETSSDSHFACDLSLRNAKFQTNIQSLSIPVKEGVQKMFDLLDNQTFYLNIEFVNTLIDCDVISLQALFGTKWSPIRWINCTNQNSILSLSIQLPYHHISVQVLLAATQTIGGLRIGLSAAGEDIEPYDLEDLNFYQSFFKQGETLGQNLPVALDITKVINETNAMIGEESNFDGIFIPTFVVDINSLFLTQDQYVRSTSTLTTLTIVISETPYYVKNLQQPIAKRSEIIFHNILFTIVCLEIFGLLFLLYKLFFRPLLNLRLPQYTTKNNKKKLHHEPEITDMSCAF
;
A
#
# COMPACT_ATOMS: atom_id res chain seq x y z
N MET A 1 41.09 60.38 -40.40
CA MET A 1 41.45 60.02 -39.00
C MET A 1 40.81 60.93 -37.96
N SER A 2 40.59 62.24 -38.20
CA SER A 2 39.92 63.11 -37.22
C SER A 2 38.41 62.92 -37.09
N SER A 3 37.68 62.53 -38.15
CA SER A 3 36.21 62.33 -38.05
C SER A 3 35.82 61.10 -37.23
N ASN A 4 36.62 60.03 -37.26
CA ASN A 4 36.35 58.81 -36.48
C ASN A 4 36.63 59.00 -34.98
N ILE A 5 37.58 59.86 -34.62
CA ILE A 5 37.86 60.20 -33.22
C ILE A 5 36.72 61.07 -32.65
N GLN A 6 36.17 61.98 -33.45
CA GLN A 6 35.04 62.82 -33.03
C GLN A 6 33.76 62.00 -32.84
N LEU A 7 33.50 61.02 -33.71
CA LEU A 7 32.39 60.08 -33.57
C LEU A 7 32.56 59.17 -32.34
N PHE A 8 33.79 58.70 -32.08
CA PHE A 8 34.12 57.86 -30.92
C PHE A 8 34.01 58.63 -29.60
N ILE A 9 34.42 59.90 -29.57
CA ILE A 9 34.24 60.78 -28.41
C ILE A 9 32.76 61.12 -28.22
N TYR A 10 31.98 61.36 -29.28
CA TYR A 10 30.54 61.55 -29.16
C TYR A 10 29.83 60.28 -28.66
N PHE A 11 30.27 59.10 -29.10
CA PHE A 11 29.73 57.82 -28.66
C PHE A 11 30.11 57.50 -27.21
N LEU A 12 31.35 57.78 -26.81
CA LEU A 12 31.79 57.72 -25.41
C LEU A 12 31.06 58.74 -24.53
N PHE A 13 30.80 59.95 -25.02
CA PHE A 13 30.07 60.99 -24.30
C PHE A 13 28.57 60.66 -24.21
N LEU A 14 27.97 60.04 -25.22
CA LEU A 14 26.61 59.49 -25.16
C LEU A 14 26.52 58.29 -24.23
N LEU A 15 27.49 57.37 -24.24
CA LEU A 15 27.59 56.27 -23.27
C LEU A 15 27.83 56.79 -21.84
N PHE A 16 28.56 57.89 -21.68
CA PHE A 16 28.79 58.52 -20.39
C PHE A 16 27.54 59.27 -19.91
N ILE A 17 26.80 59.94 -20.80
CA ILE A 17 25.52 60.60 -20.47
C ILE A 17 24.43 59.57 -20.17
N CYS A 18 24.33 58.47 -20.93
CA CYS A 18 23.38 57.40 -20.66
C CYS A 18 23.70 56.63 -19.37
N ASN A 19 24.94 56.64 -18.88
CA ASN A 19 25.31 56.08 -17.57
C ASN A 19 25.24 57.09 -16.40
N LEU A 20 25.03 58.38 -16.67
CA LEU A 20 24.95 59.42 -15.63
C LEU A 20 23.54 59.63 -15.09
N ASN A 21 22.52 59.13 -15.78
CA ASN A 21 21.13 59.10 -15.32
C ASN A 21 20.70 57.63 -15.26
N GLY A 22 20.88 57.01 -14.10
CA GLY A 22 20.40 55.65 -13.86
C GLY A 22 18.88 55.68 -13.74
N GLU A 23 18.17 55.73 -14.87
CA GLU A 23 16.72 55.54 -14.88
C GLU A 23 16.40 54.14 -14.36
N PHE A 24 15.62 54.07 -13.28
CA PHE A 24 15.08 52.81 -12.79
C PHE A 24 14.03 52.30 -13.77
N THR A 25 14.28 51.16 -14.39
CA THR A 25 13.30 50.48 -15.24
C THR A 25 12.69 49.29 -14.48
N PRO A 26 11.53 49.47 -13.83
CA PRO A 26 10.90 48.38 -13.07
C PRO A 26 10.55 47.20 -13.97
N ASN A 27 10.75 45.99 -13.45
CA ASN A 27 10.26 44.77 -14.10
C ASN A 27 8.78 44.57 -13.75
N THR A 28 7.89 45.18 -14.51
CA THR A 28 6.43 45.05 -14.30
C THR A 28 5.92 43.63 -14.57
N ALA A 29 6.64 42.83 -15.35
CA ALA A 29 6.28 41.44 -15.63
C ALA A 29 6.56 40.47 -14.47
N ASP A 30 7.33 40.89 -13.46
CA ASP A 30 7.62 40.08 -12.28
C ASP A 30 6.82 40.56 -11.08
N PHE A 31 5.74 39.85 -10.77
CA PHE A 31 4.87 40.12 -9.62
C PHE A 31 5.53 39.87 -8.26
N ASN A 32 6.73 39.27 -8.23
CA ASN A 32 7.49 39.02 -7.02
C ASN A 32 8.67 40.01 -6.85
N SER A 33 8.95 40.83 -7.87
CA SER A 33 10.09 41.75 -7.86
C SER A 33 9.94 42.83 -6.78
N TYR A 34 11.05 43.10 -6.09
CA TYR A 34 11.26 44.20 -5.13
C TYR A 34 10.43 44.16 -3.83
N GLY A 35 9.39 43.33 -3.72
CA GLY A 35 8.59 43.21 -2.49
C GLY A 35 7.26 42.46 -2.63
N VAL A 36 6.51 42.40 -1.52
CA VAL A 36 5.23 41.68 -1.43
C VAL A 36 4.07 42.60 -1.85
N LYS A 37 3.40 42.26 -2.96
CA LYS A 37 2.34 43.07 -3.58
C LYS A 37 0.92 42.79 -3.06
N ILE A 38 0.77 41.90 -2.10
CA ILE A 38 -0.52 41.53 -1.49
C ILE A 38 -0.46 41.63 0.03
N ALA A 39 -1.56 42.04 0.66
CA ALA A 39 -1.72 42.09 2.11
C ALA A 39 -3.15 41.74 2.51
N MET A 40 -3.33 41.11 3.68
CA MET A 40 -4.63 40.62 4.13
C MET A 40 -4.77 40.64 5.64
N ASN A 41 -5.98 40.92 6.14
CA ASN A 41 -6.36 40.70 7.54
C ASN A 41 -7.82 40.20 7.66
N GLU A 42 -8.47 40.36 8.80
CA GLU A 42 -9.87 39.94 8.97
C GLU A 42 -10.89 40.79 8.19
N PHE A 43 -10.53 42.01 7.82
CA PHE A 43 -11.46 43.01 7.30
C PHE A 43 -11.30 43.28 5.81
N VAL A 44 -10.06 43.25 5.30
CA VAL A 44 -9.75 43.63 3.94
C VAL A 44 -8.52 42.92 3.39
N PHE A 45 -8.59 42.63 2.09
CA PHE A 45 -7.53 42.14 1.24
C PHE A 45 -7.15 43.24 0.26
N ILE A 46 -5.86 43.42 0.03
CA ILE A 46 -5.32 44.47 -0.81
C ILE A 46 -4.27 43.87 -1.73
N GLU A 47 -4.36 44.22 -3.01
CA GLU A 47 -3.39 43.87 -4.03
C GLU A 47 -2.98 45.12 -4.80
N VAL A 48 -1.69 45.20 -5.13
CA VAL A 48 -1.08 46.28 -5.88
C VAL A 48 -0.91 45.89 -7.34
N HIS A 49 -1.46 46.70 -8.25
CA HIS A 49 -1.30 46.56 -9.69
C HIS A 49 -0.46 47.73 -10.23
N ASN A 50 0.82 47.47 -10.51
CA ASN A 50 1.75 48.45 -11.09
C ASN A 50 1.67 48.54 -12.62
N ASP A 51 0.88 47.68 -13.27
CA ASP A 51 0.69 47.70 -14.73
C ASP A 51 -0.19 48.86 -15.21
N TYR A 52 -0.85 49.55 -14.28
CA TYR A 52 -1.61 50.76 -14.52
C TYR A 52 -0.74 52.00 -14.26
N ASP A 53 -0.97 53.05 -15.04
CA ASP A 53 -0.38 54.37 -14.83
C ASP A 53 -1.50 55.40 -14.59
N PRO A 54 -1.72 55.87 -13.33
CA PRO A 54 -0.97 55.52 -12.11
C PRO A 54 -1.29 54.12 -11.56
N PRO A 55 -0.45 53.57 -10.66
CA PRO A 55 -0.71 52.29 -10.00
C PRO A 55 -2.08 52.23 -9.32
N VAL A 56 -2.67 51.03 -9.30
CA VAL A 56 -4.02 50.79 -8.77
C VAL A 56 -3.97 49.81 -7.61
N PHE A 57 -4.74 50.09 -6.56
CA PHE A 57 -5.00 49.14 -5.48
C PHE A 57 -6.31 48.43 -5.72
N LEU A 58 -6.27 47.10 -5.83
CA LEU A 58 -7.46 46.26 -5.73
C LEU A 58 -7.74 46.01 -4.25
N ILE A 59 -8.92 46.42 -3.80
CA ILE A 59 -9.37 46.28 -2.42
C ILE A 59 -10.59 45.39 -2.40
N GLN A 60 -10.54 44.31 -1.62
CA GLN A 60 -11.66 43.40 -1.38
C GLN A 60 -11.96 43.35 0.12
N PHE A 61 -13.15 43.74 0.51
CA PHE A 61 -13.61 43.65 1.90
C PHE A 61 -14.10 42.24 2.25
N ALA A 62 -13.93 41.85 3.51
CA ALA A 62 -14.53 40.65 4.07
C ALA A 62 -16.07 40.81 4.20
N PRO A 63 -16.86 39.74 4.01
CA PRO A 63 -16.43 38.40 3.63
C PRO A 63 -15.95 38.34 2.17
N TYR A 64 -14.79 37.72 1.96
CA TYR A 64 -14.06 37.76 0.68
C TYR A 64 -14.76 37.03 -0.47
N ASN A 65 -15.73 36.18 -0.18
CA ASN A 65 -16.49 35.40 -1.17
C ASN A 65 -17.62 36.18 -1.85
N TYR A 66 -17.81 37.46 -1.50
CA TYR A 66 -18.85 38.30 -2.09
C TYR A 66 -18.22 39.36 -3.00
N VAL A 67 -18.39 39.20 -4.31
CA VAL A 67 -17.92 40.17 -5.32
C VAL A 67 -19.10 41.05 -5.76
N SER A 68 -19.02 42.33 -5.44
CA SER A 68 -19.96 43.36 -5.84
C SER A 68 -19.21 44.70 -5.91
N SER A 69 -19.78 45.70 -6.59
CA SER A 69 -19.22 47.06 -6.58
C SER A 69 -19.15 47.69 -5.17
N PHE A 70 -19.78 47.07 -4.16
CA PHE A 70 -19.72 47.51 -2.78
C PHE A 70 -18.61 46.84 -1.97
N SER A 71 -18.27 45.60 -2.29
CA SER A 71 -17.26 44.80 -1.57
C SER A 71 -15.89 44.81 -2.24
N GLN A 72 -15.85 45.09 -3.55
CA GLN A 72 -14.63 45.20 -4.33
C GLN A 72 -14.50 46.58 -4.98
N CYS A 73 -13.30 47.15 -4.96
CA CYS A 73 -12.99 48.35 -5.72
C CYS A 73 -11.54 48.38 -6.19
N PHE A 74 -11.37 49.06 -7.31
CA PHE A 74 -10.09 49.48 -7.84
C PHE A 74 -9.94 50.96 -7.53
N ILE A 75 -8.92 51.30 -6.75
CA ILE A 75 -8.62 52.67 -6.37
C ILE A 75 -7.31 53.06 -7.01
N SER A 76 -7.38 53.92 -8.01
CA SER A 76 -6.20 54.57 -8.56
C SER A 76 -5.55 55.44 -7.51
N PHE A 77 -4.24 55.31 -7.41
CA PHE A 77 -3.44 56.16 -6.56
C PHE A 77 -3.52 57.63 -7.04
N PRO A 78 -3.98 58.59 -6.22
CA PRO A 78 -4.20 59.96 -6.66
C PRO A 78 -2.88 60.75 -6.74
N ASN A 79 -2.71 61.49 -7.84
CA ASN A 79 -1.64 62.48 -8.06
C ASN A 79 -0.20 61.98 -8.24
N ALA A 80 0.06 61.06 -9.18
CA ALA A 80 1.39 61.02 -9.79
C ALA A 80 1.45 60.23 -11.09
N LEU A 81 2.09 60.80 -12.10
CA LEU A 81 2.79 60.04 -13.12
C LEU A 81 4.09 59.52 -12.45
N ASP A 82 4.53 58.30 -12.79
CA ASP A 82 5.87 57.76 -12.48
C ASP A 82 6.12 57.17 -11.08
N HIS A 83 5.18 56.42 -10.49
CA HIS A 83 5.42 55.67 -9.23
C HIS A 83 5.46 54.16 -9.46
N TYR A 84 6.35 53.47 -8.75
CA TYR A 84 6.36 52.02 -8.66
C TYR A 84 6.25 51.59 -7.19
N ILE A 85 5.23 50.80 -6.86
CA ILE A 85 5.00 50.32 -5.48
C ILE A 85 5.67 48.96 -5.32
N TYR A 86 6.56 48.84 -4.33
CA TYR A 86 7.26 47.60 -4.02
C TYR A 86 6.47 46.66 -3.14
N THR A 87 5.88 47.22 -2.10
CA THR A 87 5.33 46.40 -1.02
C THR A 87 4.12 47.07 -0.41
N VAL A 88 3.18 46.23 0.02
CA VAL A 88 1.99 46.63 0.79
C VAL A 88 1.92 45.80 2.07
N THR A 89 1.49 46.42 3.16
CA THR A 89 1.22 45.73 4.44
C THR A 89 -0.04 46.29 5.07
N ILE A 90 -0.66 45.52 5.95
CA ILE A 90 -1.88 45.90 6.64
C ILE A 90 -1.80 45.58 8.13
N ALA A 91 -2.32 46.48 8.96
CA ALA A 91 -2.38 46.24 10.39
C ALA A 91 -3.42 45.18 10.71
N LYS A 92 -3.09 44.25 11.62
CA LYS A 92 -3.90 43.07 11.94
C LYS A 92 -5.37 43.42 12.26
N ASN A 93 -5.61 44.54 12.95
CA ASN A 93 -6.95 44.94 13.43
C ASN A 93 -7.50 46.25 12.82
N GLN A 94 -7.06 46.66 11.63
CA GLN A 94 -7.50 47.93 11.00
C GLN A 94 -7.74 47.79 9.50
N THR A 95 -8.55 48.67 8.91
CA THR A 95 -8.75 48.71 7.45
C THR A 95 -7.75 49.61 6.72
N GLN A 96 -6.92 50.35 7.46
CA GLN A 96 -5.85 51.15 6.88
C GLN A 96 -4.67 50.27 6.47
N PHE A 97 -4.04 50.62 5.37
CA PHE A 97 -2.89 49.89 4.83
C PHE A 97 -1.75 50.82 4.52
N PHE A 98 -0.54 50.27 4.52
CA PHE A 98 0.70 50.99 4.27
C PHE A 98 1.33 50.42 3.02
N PHE A 99 1.98 51.29 2.26
CA PHE A 99 2.65 50.91 1.03
C PHE A 99 3.92 51.74 0.89
N ALA A 100 4.88 51.19 0.16
CA ALA A 100 6.15 51.85 -0.07
C ALA A 100 6.66 51.54 -1.47
N GLY A 101 7.48 52.45 -1.99
CA GLY A 101 7.98 52.37 -3.36
C GLY A 101 8.92 53.51 -3.70
N GLU A 102 9.13 53.71 -4.99
CA GLU A 102 9.99 54.76 -5.53
C GLU A 102 9.44 55.40 -6.81
N LEU A 103 10.08 56.49 -7.21
CA LEU A 103 9.76 57.21 -8.44
C LEU A 103 10.53 56.61 -9.63
N ILE A 104 9.86 56.40 -10.76
CA ILE A 104 10.43 55.80 -11.97
C ILE A 104 11.31 56.81 -12.74
N ASN A 105 10.88 58.09 -12.81
CA ASN A 105 11.53 59.11 -13.64
C ASN A 105 12.59 59.95 -12.90
N ASP A 106 13.76 59.34 -12.65
CA ASP A 106 15.06 60.02 -12.43
C ASP A 106 15.15 60.94 -11.19
N ARG A 107 14.23 60.76 -10.23
CA ARG A 107 14.32 61.36 -8.89
C ARG A 107 14.55 60.21 -7.92
N ASN A 108 15.72 60.16 -7.28
CA ASN A 108 16.08 59.30 -6.14
C ASN A 108 15.15 59.55 -4.92
N GLY A 109 13.85 59.35 -5.11
CA GLY A 109 12.78 59.65 -4.19
C GLY A 109 12.08 58.35 -3.85
N THR A 110 12.45 57.81 -2.70
CA THR A 110 11.71 56.74 -2.07
C THR A 110 10.55 57.34 -1.28
N PHE A 111 9.47 56.59 -1.13
CA PHE A 111 8.32 57.05 -0.36
C PHE A 111 7.75 55.94 0.53
N VAL A 112 7.04 56.39 1.55
CA VAL A 112 6.11 55.58 2.34
C VAL A 112 4.76 56.27 2.35
N GLY A 113 3.70 55.50 2.17
CA GLY A 113 2.33 55.97 2.14
C GLY A 113 1.42 55.17 3.03
N VAL A 114 0.30 55.78 3.40
CA VAL A 114 -0.82 55.14 4.10
C VAL A 114 -2.12 55.46 3.39
N GLY A 115 -2.94 54.42 3.17
CA GLY A 115 -4.33 54.53 2.74
C GLY A 115 -5.23 54.41 3.96
N ILE A 116 -5.93 55.49 4.33
CA ILE A 116 -6.82 55.54 5.48
C ILE A 116 -8.27 55.46 5.02
N TYR A 117 -9.04 54.55 5.62
CA TYR A 117 -10.46 54.38 5.32
C TYR A 117 -11.33 55.28 6.19
N ASN A 118 -12.01 56.26 5.60
CA ASN A 118 -12.68 57.34 6.34
C ASN A 118 -14.11 57.03 6.87
N ASN A 119 -14.56 55.79 6.97
CA ASN A 119 -15.93 55.49 7.44
C ASN A 119 -16.08 54.16 8.22
N LEU A 120 -17.17 54.06 8.98
CA LEU A 120 -17.62 52.86 9.73
C LEU A 120 -18.42 51.85 8.89
N SER A 121 -18.64 52.10 7.59
CA SER A 121 -19.43 51.22 6.69
C SER A 121 -18.54 50.38 5.78
N THR A 122 -18.93 49.15 5.43
CA THR A 122 -18.17 48.22 4.55
C THR A 122 -18.43 48.45 3.05
N THR A 123 -18.31 49.69 2.53
CA THR A 123 -18.63 49.99 1.11
C THR A 123 -17.54 50.77 0.39
N CYS A 124 -17.16 50.26 -0.79
CA CYS A 124 -15.95 50.63 -1.54
C CYS A 124 -15.92 51.99 -2.24
N ASN A 125 -17.07 52.66 -2.49
CA ASN A 125 -17.08 53.84 -3.36
C ASN A 125 -16.35 55.06 -2.73
N THR A 126 -15.14 55.36 -3.22
CA THR A 126 -14.40 56.65 -3.19
C THR A 126 -13.91 57.21 -1.84
N LYS A 127 -13.70 56.38 -0.80
CA LYS A 127 -13.52 56.88 0.58
C LYS A 127 -12.13 56.70 1.21
N TYR A 128 -11.15 56.17 0.48
CA TYR A 128 -9.77 56.14 0.97
C TYR A 128 -9.11 57.51 0.77
N SER A 129 -8.48 58.03 1.83
CA SER A 129 -7.55 59.16 1.74
C SER A 129 -6.12 58.65 1.84
N PHE A 130 -5.28 59.07 0.91
CA PHE A 130 -3.87 58.70 0.86
C PHE A 130 -3.02 59.83 1.45
N SER A 131 -2.04 59.47 2.28
CA SER A 131 -1.01 60.38 2.77
C SER A 131 0.36 59.75 2.57
N ILE A 132 1.34 60.55 2.16
CA ILE A 132 2.65 60.07 1.70
C ILE A 132 3.72 60.99 2.22
N GLN A 133 4.84 60.40 2.60
CA GLN A 133 6.06 61.09 2.91
C GLN A 133 7.18 60.63 1.95
N TYR A 134 7.78 61.59 1.27
CA TYR A 134 8.95 61.37 0.42
C TYR A 134 10.24 61.58 1.21
N PHE A 135 11.25 60.80 0.88
CA PHE A 135 12.62 61.01 1.34
C PHE A 135 13.58 60.71 0.20
N TYR A 136 14.65 61.52 0.13
CA TYR A 136 15.56 61.55 -1.00
C TYR A 136 16.99 61.21 -0.54
N ASN A 137 17.89 61.00 -1.50
CA ASN A 137 19.32 60.66 -1.32
C ASN A 137 19.64 59.17 -1.12
N TYR A 138 18.74 58.27 -1.50
CA TYR A 138 19.01 56.84 -1.57
C TYR A 138 18.92 56.38 -3.01
N GLU A 139 19.83 55.49 -3.41
CA GLU A 139 19.79 54.84 -4.72
C GLU A 139 18.61 53.86 -4.80
N HIS A 140 18.41 53.24 -5.96
CA HIS A 140 17.44 52.15 -6.12
C HIS A 140 17.64 51.06 -5.05
N GLN A 141 16.53 50.52 -4.54
CA GLN A 141 16.54 49.53 -3.47
C GLN A 141 15.98 48.19 -3.99
N ASP A 142 16.87 47.22 -4.24
CA ASP A 142 16.46 45.86 -4.64
C ASP A 142 15.62 45.15 -3.56
N TYR A 143 15.86 45.52 -2.30
CA TYR A 143 15.18 44.97 -1.13
C TYR A 143 14.67 46.08 -0.23
N TYR A 144 13.36 46.31 -0.26
CA TYR A 144 12.70 47.29 0.60
C TYR A 144 11.44 46.65 1.20
N ILE A 145 11.55 46.24 2.46
CA ILE A 145 10.46 45.60 3.20
C ILE A 145 9.86 46.56 4.20
N ILE A 146 8.54 46.51 4.34
CA ILE A 146 7.79 47.27 5.34
C ILE A 146 6.90 46.33 6.12
N ASP A 147 6.70 46.64 7.39
CA ASP A 147 5.63 46.03 8.17
C ASP A 147 5.11 46.98 9.24
N VAL A 148 3.99 46.65 9.86
CA VAL A 148 3.23 47.55 10.72
C VAL A 148 2.91 46.92 12.08
N GLU A 149 2.95 47.74 13.12
CA GLU A 149 2.46 47.34 14.45
C GLU A 149 1.01 46.85 14.36
N SER A 150 0.63 45.90 15.21
CA SER A 150 -0.72 45.29 15.21
C SER A 150 -1.87 46.31 15.33
N LYS A 151 -1.61 47.44 16.00
CA LYS A 151 -2.54 48.58 16.15
C LYS A 151 -2.57 49.54 14.95
N GLY A 152 -1.61 49.44 14.03
CA GLY A 152 -1.54 50.28 12.84
C GLY A 152 -1.08 51.72 13.08
N ARG A 153 -0.48 52.03 14.23
CA ARG A 153 0.02 53.39 14.49
C ARG A 153 1.36 53.63 13.79
N PHE A 154 2.31 52.72 13.95
CA PHE A 154 3.64 52.85 13.41
C PHE A 154 3.89 51.81 12.32
N ALA A 155 4.34 52.28 11.16
CA ALA A 155 4.91 51.44 10.12
C ALA A 155 6.43 51.56 10.16
N TYR A 156 7.10 50.42 10.05
CA TYR A 156 8.55 50.30 10.07
C TYR A 156 9.01 49.84 8.69
N GLY A 157 9.98 50.54 8.11
CA GLY A 157 10.60 50.13 6.86
C GLY A 157 12.07 49.85 7.02
N PHE A 158 12.55 48.85 6.28
CA PHE A 158 13.92 48.35 6.34
C PHE A 158 14.44 48.16 4.92
N SER A 159 15.61 48.72 4.65
CA SER A 159 16.40 48.46 3.45
C SER A 159 17.87 48.24 3.82
N ASN A 160 18.72 47.99 2.83
CA ASN A 160 20.18 47.89 3.01
C ASN A 160 20.84 49.24 3.39
N THR A 161 20.21 50.38 3.10
CA THR A 161 20.82 51.71 3.30
C THR A 161 20.11 52.55 4.36
N PHE A 162 18.81 52.37 4.55
CA PHE A 162 18.03 53.14 5.51
C PHE A 162 17.02 52.31 6.28
N MET A 163 16.54 52.90 7.37
CA MET A 163 15.44 52.41 8.17
C MET A 163 14.57 53.59 8.60
N PHE A 164 13.27 53.37 8.75
CA PHE A 164 12.38 54.41 9.24
C PHE A 164 11.26 53.91 10.15
N ILE A 165 10.70 54.86 10.90
CA ILE A 165 9.40 54.78 11.56
C ILE A 165 8.50 55.87 11.01
N PHE A 166 7.32 55.48 10.51
CA PHE A 166 6.29 56.35 10.00
C PHE A 166 5.06 56.32 10.93
N ASP A 167 4.64 57.48 11.46
CA ASP A 167 3.45 57.60 12.32
C ASP A 167 2.20 57.91 11.47
N SER A 168 1.26 56.97 11.44
CA SER A 168 0.01 57.11 10.67
C SER A 168 -0.93 58.20 11.19
N HIS A 169 -0.84 58.55 12.49
CA HIS A 169 -1.67 59.59 13.09
C HIS A 169 -1.12 60.99 12.80
N ASN A 170 0.19 61.09 12.65
CA ASN A 170 0.85 62.32 12.25
C ASN A 170 1.76 62.05 11.05
N THR A 171 1.17 61.99 9.87
CA THR A 171 1.82 61.58 8.62
C THR A 171 2.95 62.51 8.17
N SER A 172 3.16 63.65 8.85
CA SER A 172 4.33 64.51 8.67
C SER A 172 5.59 64.02 9.41
N VAL A 173 5.45 63.07 10.34
CA VAL A 173 6.53 62.53 11.17
C VAL A 173 7.07 61.24 10.54
N LEU A 174 8.26 61.37 9.96
CA LEU A 174 9.07 60.24 9.51
C LEU A 174 10.43 60.31 10.19
N ASN A 175 10.68 59.37 11.09
CA ASN A 175 12.00 59.22 11.71
C ASN A 175 12.83 58.30 10.82
N LEU A 176 13.89 58.84 10.22
CA LEU A 176 14.75 58.15 9.26
C LEU A 176 16.17 58.09 9.81
N TRP A 177 16.84 56.96 9.66
CA TRP A 177 18.24 56.80 10.04
C TRP A 177 18.97 55.80 9.12
N ASN A 178 20.30 55.81 9.22
CA ASN A 178 21.16 54.93 8.43
C ASN A 178 21.07 53.49 8.95
N ALA A 179 20.80 52.52 8.07
CA ALA A 179 20.69 51.11 8.42
C ALA A 179 21.98 50.57 9.07
N ASN A 180 23.15 51.06 8.61
CA ASN A 180 24.46 50.61 9.08
C ASN A 180 24.72 50.88 10.56
N GLU A 181 23.98 51.82 11.17
CA GLU A 181 24.12 52.15 12.59
C GLU A 181 23.27 51.25 13.51
N THR A 182 22.35 50.46 12.95
CA THR A 182 21.37 49.69 13.72
C THR A 182 21.75 48.22 13.83
N TRP A 183 22.23 47.64 12.73
CA TRP A 183 22.55 46.23 12.66
C TRP A 183 23.88 45.92 13.35
N PRO A 184 24.02 44.78 14.07
CA PRO A 184 25.32 44.31 14.54
C PRO A 184 26.33 44.14 13.41
N HIS A 185 25.85 43.86 12.19
CA HIS A 185 26.63 43.74 10.96
C HIS A 185 26.16 44.81 9.95
N ASN A 186 27.06 45.70 9.54
CA ASN A 186 26.78 46.81 8.62
C ASN A 186 26.50 46.40 7.16
N THR A 187 26.52 45.10 6.85
CA THR A 187 26.23 44.56 5.51
C THR A 187 24.92 43.77 5.49
N PHE A 188 24.01 44.01 6.44
CA PHE A 188 22.77 43.26 6.52
C PHE A 188 21.78 43.68 5.44
N ILE A 189 21.28 42.71 4.67
CA ILE A 189 20.33 42.90 3.58
C ILE A 189 19.00 42.27 4.00
N PRO A 190 17.99 43.08 4.38
CA PRO A 190 16.73 42.56 4.88
C PRO A 190 15.91 41.92 3.74
N HIS A 191 15.30 40.76 3.98
CA HIS A 191 14.50 40.03 2.98
C HIS A 191 13.06 39.77 3.44
N ALA A 192 12.84 39.58 4.75
CA ALA A 192 11.52 39.31 5.30
C ALA A 192 11.39 39.81 6.73
N ILE A 193 10.18 40.24 7.10
CA ILE A 193 9.85 40.76 8.41
C ILE A 193 8.40 40.44 8.79
N ASP A 194 8.14 40.22 10.07
CA ASP A 194 6.80 40.32 10.68
C ASP A 194 6.93 40.97 12.07
N LEU A 195 5.94 41.77 12.44
CA LEU A 195 5.86 42.53 13.66
C LEU A 195 4.69 42.08 14.56
N ALA A 196 4.99 42.04 15.85
CA ALA A 196 4.03 42.03 16.94
C ALA A 196 4.02 43.41 17.63
N ASP A 197 3.16 43.60 18.63
CA ASP A 197 3.00 44.90 19.32
C ASP A 197 4.30 45.46 19.91
N THR A 198 5.18 44.60 20.43
CA THR A 198 6.37 45.02 21.21
C THR A 198 7.68 44.46 20.68
N TYR A 199 7.63 43.60 19.67
CA TYR A 199 8.81 42.96 19.09
C TYR A 199 8.53 42.56 17.65
N GLY A 200 9.57 42.23 16.91
CA GLY A 200 9.47 41.70 15.57
C GLY A 200 10.67 40.86 15.23
N LEU A 201 10.56 40.12 14.14
CA LEU A 201 11.64 39.30 13.64
C LEU A 201 11.95 39.69 12.20
N ILE A 202 13.23 39.91 11.92
CA ILE A 202 13.71 40.20 10.56
C ILE A 202 14.71 39.13 10.14
N ALA A 203 14.57 38.67 8.90
CA ALA A 203 15.46 37.70 8.28
C ALA A 203 16.10 38.31 7.03
N GLY A 204 17.37 37.97 6.78
CA GLY A 204 18.13 38.50 5.66
C GLY A 204 19.51 37.88 5.55
N PHE A 205 20.42 38.55 4.83
CA PHE A 205 21.78 38.10 4.61
C PHE A 205 22.82 39.08 5.16
N ILE A 206 24.00 38.57 5.53
CA ILE A 206 25.20 39.36 5.80
C ILE A 206 26.32 38.92 4.86
N HIS A 207 27.19 39.83 4.46
CA HIS A 207 28.39 39.50 3.70
C HIS A 207 29.40 38.78 4.60
N ASN A 208 29.89 37.59 4.21
CA ASN A 208 30.86 36.84 5.01
C ASN A 208 32.21 37.56 5.06
N PRO A 209 32.67 38.02 6.24
CA PRO A 209 33.93 38.75 6.37
C PRO A 209 35.18 37.85 6.25
N THR A 210 35.03 36.52 6.29
CA THR A 210 36.17 35.57 6.41
C THR A 210 36.64 34.97 5.08
N ASN A 211 35.88 35.09 4.00
CA ASN A 211 36.19 34.44 2.72
C ASN A 211 36.52 35.48 1.65
N THR A 212 37.81 35.75 1.42
CA THR A 212 38.28 36.85 0.55
C THR A 212 38.31 36.48 -0.94
N THR A 213 38.05 35.23 -1.32
CA THR A 213 38.19 34.75 -2.71
C THR A 213 36.85 34.52 -3.43
N ALA A 214 35.74 34.45 -2.70
CA ALA A 214 34.38 34.46 -3.24
C ALA A 214 33.47 35.12 -2.20
N ALA A 215 32.76 36.18 -2.57
CA ALA A 215 31.73 36.78 -1.72
C ALA A 215 30.70 35.69 -1.42
N VAL A 216 30.55 35.31 -0.16
CA VAL A 216 29.53 34.34 0.28
C VAL A 216 28.64 35.08 1.25
N TYR A 217 27.36 35.18 0.97
CA TYR A 217 26.37 35.75 1.88
C TYR A 217 25.87 34.67 2.86
N LEU A 218 25.88 34.99 4.16
CA LEU A 218 25.41 34.14 5.24
C LEU A 218 24.01 34.58 5.68
N PRO A 219 23.05 33.67 5.85
CA PRO A 219 21.73 34.04 6.34
C PRO A 219 21.79 34.42 7.82
N MET A 220 20.97 35.38 8.21
CA MET A 220 20.87 35.89 9.57
C MET A 220 19.42 36.20 9.93
N ILE A 221 19.08 35.93 11.19
CA ILE A 221 17.79 36.26 11.79
C ILE A 221 18.05 37.14 13.00
N TYR A 222 17.38 38.28 13.10
CA TYR A 222 17.45 39.17 14.26
C TYR A 222 16.10 39.29 14.95
N LEU A 223 16.12 39.23 16.28
CA LEU A 223 14.99 39.58 17.13
C LEU A 223 15.10 41.05 17.51
N ILE A 224 14.06 41.82 17.17
CA ILE A 224 13.98 43.25 17.41
C ILE A 224 12.98 43.52 18.53
N ASN A 225 13.33 44.39 19.47
CA ASN A 225 12.42 44.90 20.49
C ASN A 225 12.03 46.36 20.17
N PHE A 226 10.72 46.60 20.13
CA PHE A 226 10.09 47.90 19.91
C PHE A 226 9.45 48.34 21.24
N ASN A 227 10.25 48.94 22.11
CA ASN A 227 9.72 49.56 23.33
C ASN A 227 9.16 50.94 22.97
N SER A 228 7.97 51.29 23.47
CA SER A 228 7.30 52.59 23.23
C SER A 228 8.10 53.81 23.71
N SER A 229 9.17 53.60 24.48
CA SER A 229 10.12 54.63 24.91
C SER A 229 11.37 54.75 24.01
N ASN A 230 11.59 53.81 23.10
CA ASN A 230 12.75 53.79 22.22
C ASN A 230 12.41 54.45 20.88
N ASN A 231 13.15 55.49 20.51
CA ASN A 231 13.05 56.11 19.18
C ASN A 231 13.75 55.28 18.09
N ARG A 232 14.33 54.11 18.42
CA ARG A 232 15.08 53.23 17.51
C ARG A 232 14.84 51.75 17.88
N PRO A 233 14.74 50.85 16.89
CA PRO A 233 14.69 49.41 17.13
C PRO A 233 15.97 48.91 17.79
N ILE A 234 15.84 48.00 18.77
CA ILE A 234 16.99 47.39 19.46
C ILE A 234 17.05 45.91 19.12
N ILE A 235 18.20 45.45 18.64
CA ILE A 235 18.46 44.02 18.43
C ILE A 235 18.76 43.39 19.78
N VAL A 236 17.97 42.41 20.17
CA VAL A 236 18.08 41.74 21.48
C VAL A 236 18.66 40.33 21.39
N ASP A 237 18.53 39.68 20.24
CA ASP A 237 19.11 38.36 19.98
C ASP A 237 19.31 38.14 18.48
N GLN A 238 20.14 37.16 18.14
CA GLN A 238 20.44 36.79 16.76
C GLN A 238 20.60 35.29 16.58
N TYR A 239 20.29 34.78 15.39
CA TYR A 239 20.48 33.38 15.04
C TYR A 239 21.03 33.27 13.61
N GLU A 240 22.09 32.49 13.45
CA GLU A 240 22.73 32.19 12.17
C GLU A 240 22.32 30.78 11.70
N PRO A 241 21.46 30.65 10.67
CA PRO A 241 21.04 29.36 10.15
C PRO A 241 22.13 28.65 9.36
N ASN A 242 22.44 27.41 9.72
CA ASN A 242 23.37 26.58 8.95
C ASN A 242 22.64 25.83 7.81
N GLY A 243 23.16 25.88 6.58
CA GLY A 243 22.67 25.08 5.46
C GLY A 243 22.83 23.56 5.67
N THR A 244 22.22 22.75 4.80
CA THR A 244 22.43 21.28 4.78
C THR A 244 23.65 20.97 3.92
N ILE A 245 24.74 20.49 4.52
CA ILE A 245 25.94 20.11 3.78
C ILE A 245 25.60 19.02 2.75
N GLY A 246 25.99 19.22 1.50
CA GLY A 246 25.86 18.22 0.43
C GLY A 246 24.53 18.21 -0.34
N THR A 247 23.67 19.23 -0.18
CA THR A 247 22.55 19.46 -1.10
C THR A 247 23.01 20.38 -2.26
N TRP A 248 22.40 20.27 -3.45
CA TRP A 248 22.76 21.18 -4.55
C TRP A 248 22.41 22.63 -4.22
N GLN A 249 21.42 22.86 -3.37
CA GLN A 249 21.08 24.19 -2.85
C GLN A 249 22.18 24.76 -1.94
N TYR A 250 22.96 23.91 -1.25
CA TYR A 250 24.18 24.35 -0.55
C TYR A 250 25.31 24.72 -1.51
N LEU A 251 25.26 24.24 -2.76
CA LEU A 251 26.19 24.61 -3.84
C LEU A 251 25.75 25.87 -4.58
N LEU A 252 24.52 26.38 -4.35
CA LEU A 252 24.16 27.72 -4.80
C LEU A 252 25.06 28.67 -4.02
N ILE A 253 26.10 29.15 -4.68
CA ILE A 253 26.97 30.16 -4.13
C ILE A 253 26.08 31.39 -3.95
N ASN A 254 25.77 31.75 -2.70
CA ASN A 254 25.11 33.02 -2.38
C ASN A 254 26.11 34.15 -2.64
N SER A 255 26.62 34.29 -3.86
CA SER A 255 27.57 35.35 -4.22
C SER A 255 26.89 36.61 -4.75
N ASP A 256 25.63 36.48 -5.14
CA ASP A 256 24.80 37.51 -5.77
C ASP A 256 23.51 37.78 -4.95
N ALA A 257 23.52 37.50 -3.65
CA ALA A 257 22.36 37.76 -2.75
C ALA A 257 22.16 39.25 -2.44
N ASP A 258 23.02 40.12 -2.97
CA ASP A 258 22.85 41.56 -3.03
C ASP A 258 22.00 42.04 -4.21
N THR A 259 21.72 41.17 -5.17
CA THR A 259 20.82 41.44 -6.30
C THR A 259 19.53 40.66 -6.18
N TYR A 260 18.40 41.28 -6.54
CA TYR A 260 17.11 40.61 -6.46
C TYR A 260 17.09 39.29 -7.25
N SER A 261 16.75 38.21 -6.56
CA SER A 261 16.48 36.92 -7.18
C SER A 261 15.53 36.11 -6.31
N ALA A 262 14.49 35.56 -6.92
CA ALA A 262 13.50 34.72 -6.26
C ALA A 262 14.08 33.49 -5.52
N LYS A 263 15.35 33.14 -5.78
CA LYS A 263 16.06 32.08 -5.04
C LYS A 263 16.36 32.46 -3.59
N TYR A 264 16.53 33.75 -3.31
CA TYR A 264 16.92 34.27 -2.01
C TYR A 264 15.75 34.70 -1.14
N ASP A 265 14.52 34.58 -1.64
CA ASP A 265 13.30 34.90 -0.92
C ASP A 265 13.27 34.19 0.44
N MET A 266 12.95 34.99 1.46
CA MET A 266 12.69 34.53 2.82
C MET A 266 11.26 34.91 3.18
N SER A 267 10.73 34.25 4.20
CA SER A 267 9.41 34.59 4.73
C SER A 267 9.41 34.46 6.25
N VAL A 268 8.68 35.35 6.92
CA VAL A 268 8.56 35.38 8.37
C VAL A 268 7.07 35.52 8.69
N SER A 269 6.59 34.74 9.65
CA SER A 269 5.24 34.89 10.17
C SER A 269 5.19 34.58 11.67
N ILE A 270 4.58 35.47 12.45
CA ILE A 270 4.43 35.45 13.89
C ILE A 270 2.95 35.24 14.24
N ASN A 271 2.66 34.17 14.97
CA ASN A 271 1.31 33.93 15.47
C ASN A 271 1.02 34.70 16.78
N GLU A 272 -0.24 34.71 17.19
CA GLU A 272 -0.67 35.39 18.42
C GLU A 272 0.01 34.86 19.70
N PHE A 273 0.42 33.59 19.70
CA PHE A 273 1.06 32.94 20.85
C PHE A 273 2.56 33.26 20.98
N GLY A 274 3.17 33.89 19.97
CA GLY A 274 4.61 34.18 19.92
C GLY A 274 5.46 33.05 19.36
N ASN A 275 4.85 32.10 18.65
CA ASN A 275 5.57 31.16 17.79
C ASN A 275 5.81 31.81 16.44
N ILE A 276 6.98 31.53 15.86
CA ILE A 276 7.48 32.22 14.67
C ILE A 276 7.93 31.19 13.65
N LEU A 277 7.43 31.32 12.43
CA LEU A 277 7.91 30.57 11.29
C LEU A 277 8.87 31.43 10.49
N VAL A 278 10.00 30.86 10.11
CA VAL A 278 10.96 31.48 9.21
C VAL A 278 11.25 30.52 8.08
N GLY A 279 10.78 30.86 6.88
CA GLY A 279 11.02 30.11 5.65
C GLY A 279 12.26 30.62 4.92
N MET A 280 13.12 29.69 4.50
CA MET A 280 14.36 29.98 3.77
C MET A 280 14.51 28.98 2.62
N GLN A 281 14.10 29.40 1.43
CA GLN A 281 14.02 28.51 0.28
C GLN A 281 15.39 28.02 -0.21
N PHE A 282 16.41 28.89 -0.26
CA PHE A 282 17.77 28.56 -0.71
C PHE A 282 18.48 27.51 0.17
N ILE A 283 18.03 27.26 1.40
CA ILE A 283 18.50 26.13 2.24
C ILE A 283 17.43 25.05 2.43
N ASN A 284 16.29 25.20 1.75
CA ASN A 284 15.16 24.28 1.73
C ASN A 284 14.63 23.95 3.14
N ARG A 285 14.39 24.98 3.95
CA ARG A 285 14.02 24.81 5.35
C ARG A 285 13.01 25.84 5.82
N VAL A 286 12.16 25.38 6.73
CA VAL A 286 11.31 26.24 7.56
C VAL A 286 11.65 25.97 9.01
N PHE A 287 12.01 27.03 9.73
CA PHE A 287 12.35 27.00 11.14
C PHE A 287 11.13 27.41 11.97
N LEU A 288 10.96 26.74 13.11
CA LEU A 288 9.99 27.12 14.14
C LEU A 288 10.75 27.64 15.36
N PHE A 289 10.47 28.88 15.72
CA PHE A 289 10.98 29.54 16.92
C PHE A 289 9.85 29.91 17.86
N SER A 290 10.19 30.25 19.11
CA SER A 290 9.29 30.90 20.05
C SER A 290 9.97 32.03 20.80
N VAL A 291 9.18 33.06 21.13
CA VAL A 291 9.61 34.22 21.90
C VAL A 291 8.71 34.38 23.13
N ASN A 292 9.33 34.66 24.28
CA ASN A 292 8.57 35.01 25.48
C ASN A 292 8.04 36.44 25.36
N ARG A 293 6.72 36.57 25.17
CA ARG A 293 6.02 37.86 25.01
C ARG A 293 6.17 38.82 26.20
N ILE A 294 6.50 38.31 27.39
CA ILE A 294 6.73 39.14 28.59
C ILE A 294 8.18 39.61 28.67
N ASN A 295 9.13 38.75 28.29
CA ASN A 295 10.56 39.03 28.40
C ASN A 295 11.26 38.77 27.06
N ILE A 296 11.28 39.81 26.22
CA ILE A 296 11.77 39.77 24.83
C ILE A 296 13.30 39.90 24.84
N ASN A 297 13.98 38.84 25.27
CA ASN A 297 15.44 38.82 25.40
C ASN A 297 16.10 37.69 24.60
N LYS A 298 15.33 36.72 24.10
CA LYS A 298 15.88 35.53 23.45
C LYS A 298 14.92 34.92 22.44
N LEU A 299 15.47 34.51 21.31
CA LEU A 299 14.83 33.70 20.29
C LEU A 299 15.08 32.21 20.58
N ASN A 300 14.05 31.46 20.95
CA ASN A 300 14.18 30.04 21.26
C ASN A 300 13.92 29.18 20.01
N PHE A 301 14.94 28.48 19.53
CA PHE A 301 14.77 27.48 18.48
C PHE A 301 14.01 26.26 19.02
N LEU A 302 12.89 25.91 18.38
CA LEU A 302 12.09 24.74 18.75
C LEU A 302 12.40 23.56 17.82
N SER A 303 12.26 23.78 16.51
CA SER A 303 12.39 22.70 15.53
C SER A 303 12.56 23.23 14.11
N ARG A 304 12.78 22.32 13.15
CA ARG A 304 12.84 22.63 11.72
C ARG A 304 12.24 21.50 10.88
N ASN A 305 11.68 21.86 9.74
CA ASN A 305 11.29 20.91 8.70
C ASN A 305 12.19 21.12 7.47
N THR A 306 12.66 20.02 6.88
CA THR A 306 13.43 20.00 5.64
C THR A 306 12.72 19.08 4.66
N ASN A 307 12.41 19.55 3.46
CA ASN A 307 11.85 18.70 2.41
C ASN A 307 12.96 18.05 1.58
N GLY A 308 12.61 17.04 0.77
CA GLY A 308 13.55 16.27 -0.05
C GLY A 308 14.40 17.11 -1.01
N ARG A 309 15.34 16.46 -1.71
CA ARG A 309 16.41 17.15 -2.48
C ARG A 309 15.94 18.02 -3.65
N SER A 310 14.77 17.77 -4.24
CA SER A 310 14.25 18.45 -5.45
C SER A 310 13.01 19.32 -5.19
N ILE A 311 12.76 19.66 -3.93
CA ILE A 311 11.62 20.45 -3.48
C ILE A 311 12.19 21.65 -2.72
N GLY A 312 11.80 22.88 -3.03
CA GLY A 312 12.20 24.06 -2.28
C GLY A 312 11.11 24.46 -1.30
N ASN A 313 11.41 24.36 0.00
CA ASN A 313 10.50 24.59 1.11
C ASN A 313 10.69 25.97 1.73
N GLY A 314 9.60 26.66 2.04
CA GLY A 314 9.63 27.88 2.86
C GLY A 314 9.76 29.18 2.07
N LYS A 315 9.37 29.21 0.80
CA LYS A 315 9.31 30.49 0.06
C LYS A 315 8.36 31.47 0.74
N GLY A 316 7.19 30.98 1.12
CA GLY A 316 6.19 31.72 1.87
C GLY A 316 5.69 30.91 3.06
N VAL A 317 5.51 31.57 4.19
CA VAL A 317 4.93 30.99 5.40
C VAL A 317 3.86 31.93 5.96
N ALA A 318 2.77 31.37 6.44
CA ALA A 318 1.66 32.15 7.01
C ALA A 318 0.99 31.38 8.15
N TRP A 319 0.50 32.10 9.16
CA TRP A 319 -0.24 31.52 10.29
C TRP A 319 -1.75 31.76 10.19
N LEU A 320 -2.51 30.79 10.68
CA LEU A 320 -3.95 30.87 10.94
C LEU A 320 -4.20 30.71 12.45
N ASP A 321 -5.32 31.23 12.95
CA ASP A 321 -5.64 31.33 14.40
C ASP A 321 -5.65 29.98 15.15
N ASN A 322 -5.92 28.88 14.46
CA ASN A 322 -6.00 27.54 15.06
C ASN A 322 -4.63 26.87 15.24
N GLY A 323 -3.52 27.61 15.14
CA GLY A 323 -2.17 27.03 15.16
C GLY A 323 -1.83 26.23 13.89
N ILE A 324 -2.61 26.46 12.82
CA ILE A 324 -2.36 25.89 11.50
C ILE A 324 -1.40 26.83 10.75
N ALA A 325 -0.33 26.28 10.23
CA ALA A 325 0.63 26.96 9.39
C ALA A 325 0.45 26.56 7.94
N ALA A 326 0.50 27.54 7.04
CA ALA A 326 0.52 27.32 5.60
C ALA A 326 1.92 27.61 5.05
N ILE A 327 2.44 26.70 4.22
CA ILE A 327 3.81 26.77 3.71
C ILE A 327 3.80 26.52 2.21
N ILE A 328 4.36 27.44 1.43
CA ILE A 328 4.60 27.23 0.00
C ILE A 328 5.80 26.30 -0.18
N VAL A 329 5.56 25.24 -0.96
CA VAL A 329 6.50 24.18 -1.32
C VAL A 329 6.59 24.10 -2.84
N ASN A 330 7.77 24.30 -3.39
CA ASN A 330 7.97 24.49 -4.83
C ASN A 330 8.78 23.35 -5.46
N THR A 331 8.46 23.00 -6.70
CA THR A 331 9.26 22.07 -7.51
C THR A 331 10.20 22.84 -8.44
N TYR A 332 11.47 22.41 -8.45
CA TYR A 332 12.54 23.06 -9.23
C TYR A 332 13.21 22.09 -10.19
N SER A 333 13.60 22.62 -11.35
CA SER A 333 14.62 22.00 -12.20
C SER A 333 16.02 22.13 -11.58
N LEU A 334 16.99 21.39 -12.12
CA LEU A 334 18.41 21.52 -11.73
C LEU A 334 19.00 22.90 -12.06
N THR A 335 18.34 23.68 -12.93
CA THR A 335 18.71 25.05 -13.31
C THR A 335 17.96 26.12 -12.51
N TYR A 336 17.24 25.74 -11.44
CA TYR A 336 16.39 26.63 -10.64
C TYR A 336 15.19 27.20 -11.42
N GLU A 337 14.69 26.48 -12.43
CA GLU A 337 13.43 26.84 -13.08
C GLU A 337 12.26 26.25 -12.29
N TRP A 338 11.26 27.08 -12.03
CA TRP A 338 10.11 26.75 -11.20
C TRP A 338 8.97 26.18 -12.05
N SER A 339 8.59 24.93 -11.79
CA SER A 339 7.55 24.24 -12.56
C SER A 339 6.17 24.25 -11.91
N SER A 340 6.10 24.10 -10.59
CA SER A 340 4.83 24.10 -9.84
C SER A 340 5.01 24.39 -8.36
N SER A 341 3.90 24.68 -7.69
CA SER A 341 3.79 24.99 -6.28
C SER A 341 2.69 24.18 -5.62
N GLU A 342 2.96 23.76 -4.40
CA GLU A 342 2.02 23.12 -3.49
C GLU A 342 2.02 23.90 -2.16
N ILE A 343 0.92 23.83 -1.44
CA ILE A 343 0.73 24.52 -0.16
C ILE A 343 0.45 23.46 0.89
N TYR A 344 1.35 23.37 1.85
CA TYR A 344 1.30 22.36 2.89
C TYR A 344 0.71 23.02 4.13
N LEU A 345 -0.42 22.49 4.60
CA LEU A 345 -1.09 22.94 5.81
C LEU A 345 -0.67 22.02 6.96
N TYR A 346 -0.02 22.57 7.99
CA TYR A 346 0.42 21.84 9.17
C TYR A 346 -0.32 22.31 10.40
N ASP A 347 -0.94 21.40 11.15
CA ASP A 347 -1.44 21.69 12.49
C ASP A 347 -0.30 21.51 13.50
N ILE A 348 0.45 22.59 13.67
CA ILE A 348 1.66 22.63 14.51
C ILE A 348 1.29 22.56 15.99
N GLN A 349 0.14 23.10 16.37
CA GLN A 349 -0.28 23.15 17.77
C GLN A 349 -0.64 21.76 18.31
N ASN A 350 -1.34 20.93 17.53
CA ASN A 350 -1.78 19.62 18.01
C ASN A 350 -0.76 18.49 17.74
N TYR A 351 -0.05 18.54 16.61
CA TYR A 351 0.84 17.43 16.19
C TYR A 351 2.33 17.78 16.23
N GLY A 352 2.68 19.05 16.48
CA GLY A 352 4.04 19.53 16.43
C GLY A 352 4.58 19.66 15.00
N TYR A 353 5.79 20.21 14.88
CA TYR A 353 6.41 20.51 13.60
C TYR A 353 7.86 20.04 13.56
N ASN A 354 8.17 19.07 12.71
CA ASN A 354 9.53 18.60 12.44
C ASN A 354 9.59 17.97 11.03
N SER A 355 10.74 17.40 10.66
CA SER A 355 10.94 16.80 9.31
C SER A 355 10.18 15.49 9.08
N ASN A 356 9.60 14.88 10.11
CA ASN A 356 8.73 13.71 10.04
C ASN A 356 7.24 14.07 10.17
N SER A 357 6.92 15.36 10.36
CA SER A 357 5.52 15.81 10.47
C SER A 357 4.80 15.62 9.13
N THR A 358 3.58 15.12 9.21
CA THR A 358 2.70 14.91 8.06
C THR A 358 1.77 16.12 7.92
N PRO A 359 1.58 16.66 6.71
CA PRO A 359 0.67 17.77 6.50
C PRO A 359 -0.78 17.31 6.72
N LEU A 360 -1.59 18.17 7.33
CA LEU A 360 -3.03 17.98 7.51
C LEU A 360 -3.74 17.89 6.16
N SER A 361 -3.33 18.75 5.22
CA SER A 361 -3.79 18.74 3.83
C SER A 361 -2.77 19.43 2.93
N ILE A 362 -2.80 19.10 1.64
CA ILE A 362 -2.01 19.76 0.60
C ILE A 362 -2.96 20.32 -0.44
N PHE A 363 -2.63 21.51 -0.95
CA PHE A 363 -3.33 22.14 -2.07
C PHE A 363 -2.33 22.49 -3.18
N PRO A 364 -2.64 22.27 -4.47
CA PRO A 364 -3.82 21.57 -4.97
C PRO A 364 -3.77 20.06 -4.71
N ASN A 365 -4.92 19.39 -4.81
CA ASN A 365 -5.04 17.93 -4.67
C ASN A 365 -6.17 17.36 -5.56
N SER A 366 -6.48 16.06 -5.44
CA SER A 366 -7.53 15.39 -6.21
C SER A 366 -8.93 16.00 -6.09
N HIS A 367 -9.24 16.71 -4.99
CA HIS A 367 -10.53 17.37 -4.77
C HIS A 367 -10.49 18.87 -5.07
N GLN A 368 -9.31 19.48 -4.98
CA GLN A 368 -9.08 20.91 -5.09
C GLN A 368 -8.12 21.19 -6.25
N THR A 369 -8.63 21.11 -7.47
CA THR A 369 -7.84 21.33 -8.70
C THR A 369 -7.77 22.81 -9.04
N VAL A 370 -6.61 23.26 -9.54
CA VAL A 370 -6.39 24.65 -9.97
C VAL A 370 -7.04 24.87 -11.34
N PRO A 371 -7.89 25.90 -11.53
CA PRO A 371 -8.49 26.23 -12.82
C PRO A 371 -7.42 26.75 -13.80
N LEU A 372 -7.68 26.65 -15.10
CA LEU A 372 -6.79 27.14 -16.16
C LEU A 372 -6.51 28.65 -16.10
N SER A 373 -7.35 29.41 -15.38
CA SER A 373 -7.18 30.84 -15.15
C SER A 373 -6.07 31.18 -14.15
N LEU A 374 -5.60 30.19 -13.37
CA LEU A 374 -4.51 30.33 -12.41
C LEU A 374 -3.29 29.54 -12.88
N SER A 375 -2.11 30.12 -12.67
CA SER A 375 -0.85 29.42 -12.84
C SER A 375 -0.65 28.41 -11.69
N LEU A 376 0.08 27.33 -11.97
CA LEU A 376 0.51 26.36 -10.96
C LEU A 376 1.70 26.86 -10.13
N VAL A 377 2.17 28.08 -10.35
CA VAL A 377 3.34 28.68 -9.73
C VAL A 377 2.90 29.82 -8.79
N PHE A 378 2.97 29.59 -7.48
CA PHE A 378 2.53 30.54 -6.44
C PHE A 378 3.71 31.29 -5.82
N ILE A 379 3.75 32.61 -6.02
CA ILE A 379 4.86 33.48 -5.60
C ILE A 379 4.75 34.00 -4.17
N ASN A 380 3.55 34.27 -3.66
CA ASN A 380 3.37 34.78 -2.31
C ASN A 380 2.13 34.20 -1.64
N ILE A 381 2.17 34.20 -0.31
CA ILE A 381 1.10 33.74 0.59
C ILE A 381 0.95 34.74 1.71
N VAL A 382 -0.28 35.19 1.94
CA VAL A 382 -0.65 36.01 3.09
C VAL A 382 -1.89 35.44 3.73
N SER A 383 -2.01 35.57 5.04
CA SER A 383 -3.15 35.04 5.77
C SER A 383 -3.90 36.14 6.50
N SER A 384 -5.21 35.95 6.61
CA SER A 384 -5.97 36.45 7.75
C SER A 384 -6.01 35.37 8.82
N PRO A 385 -6.50 35.68 10.03
CA PRO A 385 -6.89 34.69 11.04
C PRO A 385 -7.54 33.39 10.54
N SER A 386 -8.38 33.47 9.50
CA SER A 386 -9.20 32.34 9.05
C SER A 386 -9.14 32.03 7.56
N SER A 387 -8.64 32.94 6.72
CA SER A 387 -8.53 32.79 5.27
C SER A 387 -7.08 32.90 4.81
N LEU A 388 -6.81 32.39 3.62
CA LEU A 388 -5.49 32.41 3.00
C LEU A 388 -5.60 33.01 1.59
N ALA A 389 -4.72 33.93 1.24
CA ALA A 389 -4.61 34.47 -0.12
C ALA A 389 -3.28 34.08 -0.75
N LEU A 390 -3.34 33.73 -2.04
CA LEU A 390 -2.23 33.23 -2.83
C LEU A 390 -2.10 34.07 -4.08
N LEU A 391 -0.89 34.53 -4.37
CA LEU A 391 -0.56 35.25 -5.60
C LEU A 391 0.23 34.32 -6.52
N ASP A 392 -0.20 34.20 -7.78
CA ASP A 392 0.52 33.43 -8.79
C ASP A 392 1.55 34.30 -9.55
N ASN A 393 2.40 33.66 -10.36
CA ASN A 393 3.42 34.37 -11.14
C ASN A 393 2.86 35.22 -12.31
N LEU A 394 1.56 35.15 -12.59
CA LEU A 394 0.88 35.94 -13.61
C LEU A 394 0.10 37.12 -13.01
N GLY A 395 0.17 37.32 -11.68
CA GLY A 395 -0.55 38.39 -11.00
C GLY A 395 -2.01 38.06 -10.67
N ASN A 396 -2.39 36.79 -10.71
CA ASN A 396 -3.72 36.35 -10.32
C ASN A 396 -3.76 35.94 -8.85
N VAL A 397 -4.92 36.15 -8.21
CA VAL A 397 -5.10 35.89 -6.79
C VAL A 397 -6.17 34.82 -6.54
N LEU A 398 -5.83 33.85 -5.69
CA LEU A 398 -6.75 32.88 -5.11
C LEU A 398 -6.92 33.12 -3.61
N ILE A 399 -8.15 33.37 -3.17
CA ILE A 399 -8.51 33.46 -1.75
C ILE A 399 -9.23 32.17 -1.31
N ILE A 400 -8.56 31.40 -0.45
CA ILE A 400 -9.12 30.22 0.21
C ILE A 400 -9.83 30.67 1.48
N ASN A 401 -11.16 30.65 1.45
CA ASN A 401 -11.99 30.97 2.60
C ASN A 401 -12.19 29.74 3.51
N PRO A 402 -12.36 29.95 4.82
CA PRO A 402 -12.64 28.88 5.76
C PRO A 402 -14.01 28.29 5.46
N THR A 403 -14.10 26.97 5.55
CA THR A 403 -15.37 26.26 5.46
C THR A 403 -15.78 25.75 6.85
N PRO A 404 -17.08 25.61 7.12
CA PRO A 404 -17.56 25.02 8.36
C PRO A 404 -17.13 23.56 8.47
N SER A 405 -17.15 23.00 9.68
CA SER A 405 -16.90 21.58 9.91
C SER A 405 -17.83 20.71 9.04
N GLY A 406 -17.30 19.61 8.50
CA GLY A 406 -18.00 18.75 7.53
C GLY A 406 -17.90 19.19 6.06
N TYR A 407 -17.24 20.32 5.77
CA TYR A 407 -17.07 20.86 4.42
C TYR A 407 -15.59 21.18 4.11
N PHE A 408 -15.15 20.98 2.88
CA PHE A 408 -13.84 21.43 2.38
C PHE A 408 -13.99 22.56 1.34
N PRO A 409 -12.96 23.40 1.14
CA PRO A 409 -13.05 24.49 0.16
C PRO A 409 -12.81 23.98 -1.27
N THR A 410 -13.74 24.20 -2.20
CA THR A 410 -13.53 23.96 -3.63
C THR A 410 -13.39 25.27 -4.38
N ILE A 411 -12.55 25.31 -5.41
CA ILE A 411 -12.34 26.52 -6.21
C ILE A 411 -13.58 26.77 -7.07
N LYS A 412 -14.07 28.01 -7.07
CA LYS A 412 -15.14 28.45 -7.97
C LYS A 412 -14.61 29.59 -8.83
N ASP A 413 -14.33 29.28 -10.09
CA ASP A 413 -13.95 30.30 -11.07
C ASP A 413 -15.20 31.04 -11.57
N THR A 414 -15.31 32.31 -11.19
CA THR A 414 -16.38 33.21 -11.65
C THR A 414 -15.99 34.04 -12.87
N GLY A 415 -14.79 33.85 -13.41
CA GLY A 415 -14.20 34.66 -14.48
C GLY A 415 -13.78 36.07 -14.04
N SER A 416 -13.72 36.32 -12.73
CA SER A 416 -13.34 37.60 -12.12
C SER A 416 -12.29 37.37 -11.04
N MET A 417 -11.31 38.27 -10.92
CA MET A 417 -10.31 38.24 -9.84
C MET A 417 -10.75 39.07 -8.62
N PRO A 418 -10.39 38.67 -7.39
CA PRO A 418 -9.74 37.41 -7.04
C PRO A 418 -10.69 36.21 -7.17
N ILE A 419 -10.14 35.03 -7.46
CA ILE A 419 -10.90 33.77 -7.42
C ILE A 419 -11.04 33.36 -5.95
N PHE A 420 -12.18 32.78 -5.59
CA PHE A 420 -12.44 32.35 -4.21
C PHE A 420 -12.93 30.91 -4.12
N THR A 421 -12.76 30.32 -2.94
CA THR A 421 -13.30 29.00 -2.64
C THR A 421 -14.72 29.07 -2.07
N VAL A 422 -15.47 27.99 -2.31
CA VAL A 422 -16.82 27.76 -1.78
C VAL A 422 -16.87 26.46 -1.00
N PRO A 423 -17.76 26.31 0.00
CA PRO A 423 -17.85 25.08 0.77
C PRO A 423 -18.47 23.94 -0.04
N HIS A 424 -17.81 22.78 -0.03
CA HIS A 424 -18.31 21.52 -0.57
C HIS A 424 -18.33 20.46 0.53
N ILE A 425 -19.35 19.60 0.56
CA ILE A 425 -19.51 18.57 1.60
C ILE A 425 -18.35 17.56 1.49
N CYS A 426 -17.77 17.15 2.63
CA CYS A 426 -16.78 16.08 2.69
C CYS A 426 -17.30 14.81 2.00
N LEU A 427 -16.44 14.21 1.17
CA LEU A 427 -16.77 12.97 0.49
C LEU A 427 -16.95 11.82 1.50
N PRO A 428 -17.79 10.82 1.21
CA PRO A 428 -17.86 9.59 1.98
C PRO A 428 -16.45 9.02 2.23
N GLY A 429 -16.24 8.46 3.42
CA GLY A 429 -14.92 7.96 3.85
C GLY A 429 -14.01 9.03 4.43
N THR A 430 -14.40 10.31 4.36
CA THR A 430 -13.62 11.44 4.91
C THR A 430 -14.44 12.24 5.92
N TYR A 431 -13.81 12.98 6.82
CA TYR A 431 -14.48 13.84 7.80
C TYR A 431 -13.69 15.12 8.03
N LYS A 432 -14.35 16.11 8.63
CA LYS A 432 -13.71 17.34 9.09
C LYS A 432 -14.42 17.85 10.34
N ASN A 433 -13.72 17.83 11.46
CA ASN A 433 -14.30 18.16 12.78
C ASN A 433 -14.25 19.67 13.10
N GLN A 434 -13.31 20.41 12.49
CA GLN A 434 -13.08 21.82 12.76
C GLN A 434 -13.30 22.67 11.50
N SER A 435 -13.70 23.92 11.69
CA SER A 435 -13.73 24.90 10.60
C SER A 435 -12.30 25.29 10.20
N GLY A 436 -12.13 25.66 8.93
CA GLY A 436 -10.84 26.12 8.42
C GLY A 436 -10.69 25.87 6.93
N ILE A 437 -9.48 26.10 6.42
CA ILE A 437 -9.18 26.06 4.98
C ILE A 437 -8.66 24.70 4.49
N HIS A 438 -8.39 23.74 5.39
CA HIS A 438 -7.86 22.43 5.05
C HIS A 438 -8.93 21.52 4.43
N ASP A 439 -8.48 20.51 3.68
CA ASP A 439 -9.34 19.48 3.09
C ASP A 439 -9.88 18.50 4.16
N CYS A 440 -10.83 17.65 3.78
CA CYS A 440 -11.33 16.58 4.65
C CYS A 440 -10.26 15.48 4.83
N ILE A 441 -10.25 14.88 6.01
CA ILE A 441 -9.27 13.86 6.43
C ILE A 441 -9.92 12.48 6.25
N LEU A 442 -9.18 11.46 5.80
CA LEU A 442 -9.71 10.09 5.75
C LEU A 442 -10.11 9.59 7.15
N CYS A 443 -11.18 8.80 7.20
CA CYS A 443 -11.53 8.08 8.41
C CYS A 443 -10.46 7.05 8.78
N PRO A 444 -9.97 7.01 10.03
CA PRO A 444 -8.99 6.02 10.45
C PRO A 444 -9.56 4.60 10.37
N THR A 445 -8.69 3.62 10.23
CA THR A 445 -9.06 2.19 10.20
C THR A 445 -9.93 1.80 11.40
N GLY A 446 -10.96 0.99 11.16
CA GLY A 446 -11.95 0.61 12.16
C GLY A 446 -13.06 1.65 12.37
N THR A 447 -13.04 2.76 11.63
CA THR A 447 -14.12 3.76 11.61
C THR A 447 -14.59 4.01 10.18
N LYS A 448 -15.80 4.54 10.04
CA LYS A 448 -16.45 4.80 8.75
C LYS A 448 -17.19 6.13 8.74
N ASN A 449 -17.37 6.69 7.54
CA ASN A 449 -18.31 7.78 7.31
C ASN A 449 -19.08 7.55 6.00
N PRO A 450 -20.39 7.26 6.04
CA PRO A 450 -21.19 7.04 4.83
C PRO A 450 -21.48 8.31 4.01
N GLY A 451 -21.03 9.48 4.46
CA GLY A 451 -21.38 10.78 3.88
C GLY A 451 -22.37 11.54 4.76
N ASN A 452 -22.75 12.76 4.33
CA ASN A 452 -23.65 13.71 5.04
C ASN A 452 -22.97 14.68 6.03
N SER A 453 -21.86 15.32 5.65
CA SER A 453 -21.22 16.37 6.48
C SER A 453 -20.84 15.93 7.90
N SER A 454 -20.54 14.64 8.10
CA SER A 454 -20.22 14.14 9.44
C SER A 454 -18.98 14.82 10.02
N LEU A 455 -19.10 15.23 11.28
CA LEU A 455 -18.02 15.88 12.04
C LEU A 455 -17.01 14.88 12.59
N GLN A 456 -17.35 13.60 12.62
CA GLN A 456 -16.52 12.53 13.16
C GLN A 456 -16.79 11.21 12.42
N CYS A 457 -15.83 10.31 12.45
CA CYS A 457 -16.03 8.94 11.97
C CYS A 457 -16.75 8.10 13.01
N ILE A 458 -17.63 7.23 12.56
CA ILE A 458 -18.41 6.31 13.39
C ILE A 458 -17.63 5.01 13.49
N SER A 459 -17.54 4.40 14.67
CA SER A 459 -16.91 3.09 14.80
C SER A 459 -17.62 2.03 13.97
N CYS A 460 -16.83 1.17 13.32
CA CYS A 460 -17.33 0.01 12.60
C CYS A 460 -17.81 -1.10 13.53
N LEU A 461 -18.67 -1.97 13.01
CA LEU A 461 -19.11 -3.18 13.72
C LEU A 461 -17.92 -4.14 13.95
N SER A 462 -17.94 -4.85 15.08
CA SER A 462 -16.89 -5.84 15.36
C SER A 462 -16.92 -6.96 14.32
N GLY A 463 -15.82 -7.16 13.61
CA GLY A 463 -15.71 -8.16 12.54
C GLY A 463 -16.17 -7.68 11.15
N SER A 464 -16.34 -6.37 10.95
CA SER A 464 -16.47 -5.79 9.60
C SER A 464 -15.12 -5.35 9.04
N PHE A 465 -15.02 -5.34 7.72
CA PHE A 465 -13.91 -4.78 6.96
C PHE A 465 -14.07 -3.25 6.84
N CYS A 466 -13.25 -2.54 7.61
CA CYS A 466 -13.16 -1.08 7.58
C CYS A 466 -11.71 -0.59 7.47
N PRO A 467 -11.13 -0.55 6.25
CA PRO A 467 -9.82 0.03 5.98
C PRO A 467 -9.79 1.56 6.15
N LEU A 468 -8.64 2.18 5.86
CA LEU A 468 -8.52 3.64 5.85
C LEU A 468 -9.49 4.24 4.82
N GLY A 469 -10.25 5.27 5.23
CA GLY A 469 -11.21 5.94 4.36
C GLY A 469 -12.50 5.17 4.12
N SER A 470 -12.94 4.32 5.05
CA SER A 470 -14.14 3.49 4.88
C SER A 470 -15.44 4.30 4.81
N VAL A 471 -16.31 3.94 3.87
CA VAL A 471 -17.65 4.51 3.72
C VAL A 471 -18.70 3.73 4.51
N ASN A 472 -18.57 2.40 4.60
CA ASN A 472 -19.55 1.56 5.28
C ASN A 472 -18.90 0.33 5.96
N ASP A 473 -19.68 -0.38 6.78
CA ASP A 473 -19.31 -1.71 7.28
C ASP A 473 -19.50 -2.72 6.15
N VAL A 474 -18.44 -3.42 5.77
CA VAL A 474 -18.51 -4.53 4.82
C VAL A 474 -18.25 -5.83 5.57
N SER A 475 -19.05 -6.88 5.32
CA SER A 475 -18.80 -8.19 5.92
C SER A 475 -17.49 -8.79 5.40
N HIS A 476 -16.71 -9.47 6.25
CA HIS A 476 -15.53 -10.22 5.79
C HIS A 476 -15.85 -11.30 4.76
N SER A 477 -17.09 -11.80 4.72
CA SER A 477 -17.54 -12.74 3.69
C SER A 477 -17.43 -12.16 2.27
N ALA A 478 -17.53 -10.83 2.11
CA ALA A 478 -17.33 -10.16 0.82
C ALA A 478 -15.87 -10.16 0.35
N LEU A 479 -14.93 -10.52 1.22
CA LEU A 479 -13.51 -10.62 0.93
C LEU A 479 -13.03 -12.07 0.80
N GLU A 480 -13.93 -13.06 0.84
CA GLU A 480 -13.57 -14.46 0.72
C GLU A 480 -12.86 -14.72 -0.63
N THR A 481 -11.68 -15.33 -0.51
CA THR A 481 -10.89 -15.78 -1.65
C THR A 481 -11.29 -17.22 -1.96
N ILE A 482 -11.67 -17.47 -3.21
CA ILE A 482 -12.05 -18.79 -3.71
C ILE A 482 -10.90 -19.28 -4.58
N MET A 483 -10.17 -20.28 -4.08
CA MET A 483 -9.09 -20.96 -4.79
C MET A 483 -9.60 -22.32 -5.26
N GLN A 484 -9.46 -22.62 -6.55
CA GLN A 484 -9.80 -23.92 -7.11
C GLN A 484 -8.60 -24.87 -7.23
N ALA A 485 -7.43 -24.48 -6.71
CA ALA A 485 -6.27 -25.36 -6.68
C ALA A 485 -6.49 -26.49 -5.65
N THR A 486 -6.99 -27.63 -6.12
CA THR A 486 -6.98 -28.87 -5.35
C THR A 486 -5.63 -29.55 -5.53
N ALA A 487 -5.02 -29.97 -4.42
CA ALA A 487 -3.79 -30.74 -4.49
C ALA A 487 -4.10 -32.10 -5.12
N TYR A 488 -3.46 -32.41 -6.24
CA TYR A 488 -3.61 -33.73 -6.86
C TYR A 488 -3.08 -34.81 -5.91
N PRO A 489 -3.79 -35.95 -5.74
CA PRO A 489 -3.41 -36.96 -4.76
C PRO A 489 -1.98 -37.48 -4.96
N THR A 490 -1.30 -37.78 -3.85
CA THR A 490 0.02 -38.43 -3.90
C THR A 490 -0.13 -39.93 -4.05
N SER A 491 0.79 -40.56 -4.80
CA SER A 491 0.89 -42.02 -4.86
C SER A 491 1.07 -42.62 -3.47
N PRO A 492 0.52 -43.81 -3.18
CA PRO A 492 0.82 -44.55 -1.95
C PRO A 492 2.32 -44.87 -1.84
N GLU A 493 2.79 -45.10 -0.61
CA GLU A 493 4.23 -45.29 -0.31
C GLU A 493 4.88 -46.41 -1.13
N SER A 494 4.15 -47.50 -1.40
CA SER A 494 4.56 -48.53 -2.35
C SER A 494 3.63 -48.53 -3.57
N THR A 495 4.25 -48.62 -4.75
CA THR A 495 3.56 -48.76 -6.04
C THR A 495 3.77 -50.15 -6.66
N ILE A 496 4.27 -51.10 -5.87
CA ILE A 496 4.53 -52.48 -6.29
C ILE A 496 3.52 -53.39 -5.59
N PHE A 497 2.66 -54.07 -6.36
CA PHE A 497 1.59 -54.89 -5.81
C PHE A 497 2.09 -55.99 -4.86
N ASP A 498 3.23 -56.63 -5.17
CA ASP A 498 3.81 -57.69 -4.33
C ASP A 498 4.19 -57.18 -2.93
N GLU A 499 4.75 -55.98 -2.84
CA GLU A 499 5.10 -55.35 -1.56
C GLU A 499 3.84 -55.01 -0.76
N ILE A 500 2.83 -54.43 -1.42
CA ILE A 500 1.54 -54.10 -0.81
C ILE A 500 0.86 -55.38 -0.29
N LEU A 501 0.90 -56.46 -1.08
CA LEU A 501 0.35 -57.76 -0.71
C LEU A 501 1.09 -58.32 0.52
N ILE A 502 2.43 -58.38 0.49
CA ILE A 502 3.23 -58.91 1.60
C ILE A 502 3.04 -58.07 2.87
N GLN A 503 3.09 -56.75 2.75
CA GLN A 503 2.91 -55.85 3.89
C GLN A 503 1.53 -56.09 4.54
N ASN A 504 0.46 -56.23 3.76
CA ASN A 504 -0.86 -56.54 4.31
C ASN A 504 -1.01 -57.97 4.84
N MET A 505 -0.34 -58.96 4.24
CA MET A 505 -0.38 -60.35 4.70
C MET A 505 0.30 -60.55 6.05
N PHE A 506 1.40 -59.82 6.32
CA PHE A 506 2.27 -60.04 7.49
C PHE A 506 2.21 -58.95 8.56
N ASN A 507 1.45 -57.86 8.36
CA ASN A 507 1.30 -56.82 9.37
C ASN A 507 0.36 -57.27 10.52
N ILE A 508 0.81 -57.13 11.76
CA ILE A 508 0.00 -57.33 12.97
C ILE A 508 -0.06 -56.01 13.72
N GLY A 509 -1.14 -55.26 13.51
CA GLY A 509 -1.45 -54.05 14.29
C GLY A 509 -2.36 -54.35 15.48
N SER A 510 -2.80 -53.29 16.18
CA SER A 510 -3.81 -53.36 17.24
C SER A 510 -5.22 -53.08 16.69
N GLY A 511 -6.27 -53.64 17.33
CA GLY A 511 -7.67 -53.32 17.01
C GLY A 511 -8.14 -53.94 15.69
N HIS A 512 -8.72 -53.12 14.80
CA HIS A 512 -9.22 -53.54 13.47
C HIS A 512 -8.18 -54.30 12.66
N CYS A 513 -6.94 -53.82 12.69
CA CYS A 513 -5.80 -54.46 12.03
C CYS A 513 -5.58 -55.92 12.42
N LEU A 514 -5.85 -56.27 13.67
CA LEU A 514 -5.65 -57.63 14.17
C LEU A 514 -6.70 -58.59 13.63
N LEU A 515 -7.94 -58.12 13.43
CA LEU A 515 -9.04 -58.91 12.86
C LEU A 515 -8.88 -59.14 11.36
N VAL A 516 -8.33 -58.16 10.65
CA VAL A 516 -8.12 -58.19 9.19
C VAL A 516 -6.80 -58.88 8.81
N SER A 517 -5.83 -58.96 9.74
CA SER A 517 -4.52 -59.59 9.50
C SER A 517 -4.65 -61.09 9.19
N PRO A 518 -4.24 -61.54 7.99
CA PRO A 518 -4.24 -62.95 7.63
C PRO A 518 -3.28 -63.77 8.49
N LEU A 519 -2.13 -63.19 8.86
CA LEU A 519 -1.16 -63.85 9.71
C LEU A 519 -1.74 -64.18 11.09
N PHE A 520 -2.56 -63.31 11.68
CA PHE A 520 -3.24 -63.61 12.94
C PHE A 520 -4.12 -64.86 12.85
N TRP A 521 -4.95 -64.99 11.81
CA TRP A 521 -5.77 -66.18 11.58
C TRP A 521 -4.92 -67.43 11.34
N THR A 522 -3.80 -67.30 10.64
CA THR A 522 -2.89 -68.43 10.40
C THR A 522 -2.18 -68.87 11.68
N LEU A 523 -1.87 -67.95 12.59
CA LEU A 523 -1.33 -68.26 13.92
C LEU A 523 -2.38 -68.96 14.80
N ILE A 524 -3.65 -68.58 14.73
CA ILE A 524 -4.74 -69.31 15.39
C ILE A 524 -4.82 -70.73 14.86
N VAL A 525 -4.83 -70.91 13.53
CA VAL A 525 -4.87 -72.23 12.90
C VAL A 525 -3.63 -73.06 13.24
N ALA A 526 -2.45 -72.45 13.26
CA ALA A 526 -1.21 -73.10 13.69
C ALA A 526 -1.25 -73.48 15.18
N GLY A 527 -1.82 -72.65 16.05
CA GLY A 527 -2.03 -72.94 17.47
C GLY A 527 -2.97 -74.13 17.67
N ILE A 528 -4.10 -74.15 16.95
CA ILE A 528 -5.03 -75.29 16.93
C ILE A 528 -4.31 -76.55 16.41
N ALA A 529 -3.50 -76.42 15.35
CA ALA A 529 -2.72 -77.53 14.82
C ALA A 529 -1.72 -78.08 15.86
N ILE A 530 -1.04 -77.22 16.61
CA ILE A 530 -0.14 -77.63 17.71
C ILE A 530 -0.91 -78.34 18.82
N ILE A 531 -2.08 -77.83 19.22
CA ILE A 531 -2.96 -78.47 20.21
C ILE A 531 -3.37 -79.87 19.72
N ILE A 532 -3.79 -80.00 18.46
CA ILE A 532 -4.11 -81.30 17.85
C ILE A 532 -2.89 -82.22 17.87
N ILE A 533 -1.68 -81.70 17.60
CA ILE A 533 -0.45 -82.48 17.68
C ILE A 533 -0.19 -82.97 19.11
N ILE A 534 -0.35 -82.10 20.12
CA ILE A 534 -0.19 -82.45 21.54
C ILE A 534 -1.21 -83.52 21.94
N ILE A 535 -2.49 -83.34 21.59
CA ILE A 535 -3.55 -84.33 21.82
C ILE A 535 -3.17 -85.67 21.18
N MET A 536 -2.65 -85.67 19.95
CA MET A 536 -2.23 -86.88 19.24
C MET A 536 -1.01 -87.56 19.86
N VAL A 537 -0.14 -86.81 20.55
CA VAL A 537 1.00 -87.33 21.33
C VAL A 537 0.53 -87.89 22.68
N VAL A 538 -0.36 -87.19 23.39
CA VAL A 538 -0.94 -87.65 24.66
C VAL A 538 -1.76 -88.93 24.45
N LEU A 539 -2.59 -88.98 23.40
CA LEU A 539 -3.33 -90.19 23.01
C LEU A 539 -2.40 -91.34 22.58
N LYS A 540 -1.13 -91.07 22.24
CA LYS A 540 -0.12 -92.11 21.96
C LYS A 540 0.50 -92.68 23.22
N ASN A 541 0.84 -91.81 24.19
CA ASN A 541 1.71 -92.17 25.31
C ASN A 541 0.95 -92.44 26.62
N CYS A 542 -0.22 -91.86 26.84
CA CYS A 542 -0.89 -91.86 28.15
C CYS A 542 -2.19 -92.68 28.22
N VAL A 543 -2.78 -93.12 27.10
CA VAL A 543 -4.11 -93.75 27.08
C VAL A 543 -4.11 -95.07 26.29
N ASN A 544 -4.01 -96.21 26.99
CA ASN A 544 -4.14 -97.56 26.41
C ASN A 544 -5.61 -98.03 26.33
N HIS A 545 -6.51 -97.18 25.84
CA HIS A 545 -7.94 -97.50 25.71
C HIS A 545 -8.35 -97.67 24.23
N PRO A 546 -9.07 -98.74 23.83
CA PRO A 546 -9.34 -99.07 22.41
C PRO A 546 -10.16 -98.01 21.65
N ARG A 547 -11.02 -97.25 22.34
CA ARG A 547 -11.76 -96.11 21.72
C ARG A 547 -10.84 -94.94 21.33
N SER A 548 -9.81 -94.63 22.12
CA SER A 548 -8.84 -93.57 21.86
C SER A 548 -7.99 -93.87 20.62
N GLN A 549 -7.57 -95.14 20.48
CA GLN A 549 -6.76 -95.60 19.35
C GLN A 549 -7.54 -95.54 18.02
N ARG A 550 -8.87 -95.75 18.06
CA ARG A 550 -9.76 -95.61 16.89
C ARG A 550 -9.88 -94.16 16.42
N ILE A 551 -10.08 -93.21 17.34
CA ILE A 551 -10.16 -91.76 17.05
C ILE A 551 -8.84 -91.26 16.44
N ARG A 552 -7.70 -91.67 17.01
CA ARG A 552 -6.37 -91.32 16.49
C ARG A 552 -6.13 -91.82 15.06
N ASN A 553 -6.60 -93.01 14.71
CA ASN A 553 -6.45 -93.56 13.36
C ASN A 553 -7.33 -92.83 12.33
N ILE A 554 -8.55 -92.42 12.73
CA ILE A 554 -9.43 -91.60 11.88
C ILE A 554 -8.80 -90.23 11.62
N LEU A 555 -8.29 -89.55 12.66
CA LEU A 555 -7.62 -88.26 12.52
C LEU A 555 -6.35 -88.35 11.66
N LYS A 556 -5.54 -89.40 11.85
CA LYS A 556 -4.37 -89.63 10.98
C LYS A 556 -4.77 -89.85 9.53
N TRP A 557 -5.81 -90.64 9.28
CA TRP A 557 -6.29 -90.91 7.93
C TRP A 557 -6.77 -89.63 7.26
N PHE A 558 -7.55 -88.82 7.99
CA PHE A 558 -8.05 -87.53 7.51
C PHE A 558 -6.92 -86.56 7.16
N PHE A 559 -6.02 -86.25 8.11
CA PHE A 559 -4.94 -85.29 7.86
C PHE A 559 -3.85 -85.80 6.90
N LYS A 560 -3.76 -87.12 6.67
CA LYS A 560 -2.88 -87.66 5.64
C LYS A 560 -3.43 -87.38 4.23
N HIS A 561 -4.74 -87.32 4.06
CA HIS A 561 -5.37 -86.99 2.77
C HIS A 561 -5.39 -85.49 2.47
N THR A 562 -5.27 -84.63 3.48
CA THR A 562 -5.25 -83.17 3.32
C THR A 562 -3.83 -82.59 3.22
N ASP A 563 -2.80 -83.43 3.11
CA ASP A 563 -1.40 -83.03 3.03
C ASP A 563 -1.02 -82.61 1.60
N LEU A 564 -1.06 -81.31 1.35
CA LEU A 564 -0.64 -80.66 0.11
C LEU A 564 0.88 -80.49 0.02
N ILE A 565 1.60 -80.58 1.15
CA ILE A 565 3.03 -80.23 1.25
C ILE A 565 3.93 -81.47 1.16
N GLY A 566 3.55 -82.55 1.83
CA GLY A 566 4.34 -83.79 1.91
C GLY A 566 3.78 -84.95 1.09
N GLU A 567 2.85 -84.69 0.17
CA GLU A 567 2.16 -85.70 -0.66
C GLU A 567 1.54 -86.85 0.17
N GLY A 568 1.14 -86.58 1.40
CA GLY A 568 0.54 -87.56 2.29
C GLY A 568 1.57 -88.47 2.98
N GLU A 569 2.87 -88.16 2.98
CA GLU A 569 3.84 -88.95 3.76
C GLU A 569 3.56 -88.86 5.27
N LEU A 570 3.10 -87.70 5.78
CA LEU A 570 2.97 -87.42 7.20
C LEU A 570 1.65 -86.71 7.52
N TRP A 571 0.90 -87.23 8.49
CA TRP A 571 -0.39 -86.65 8.90
C TRP A 571 -0.28 -85.23 9.48
N PHE A 572 0.89 -84.77 9.90
CA PHE A 572 1.06 -83.37 10.36
C PHE A 572 1.26 -82.40 9.18
N GLY A 573 1.67 -82.86 7.99
CA GLY A 573 1.75 -82.04 6.79
C GLY A 573 0.39 -81.53 6.35
N GLY A 574 -0.66 -82.35 6.51
CA GLY A 574 -2.04 -81.93 6.27
C GLY A 574 -2.59 -80.92 7.28
N LEU A 575 -1.99 -80.80 8.47
CA LEU A 575 -2.31 -79.70 9.39
C LEU A 575 -1.65 -78.39 8.96
N ALA A 576 -0.41 -78.43 8.49
CA ALA A 576 0.28 -77.26 7.92
C ALA A 576 -0.39 -76.77 6.63
N SER A 577 -0.97 -77.68 5.85
CA SER A 577 -1.71 -77.39 4.62
C SER A 577 -2.93 -76.49 4.86
N PHE A 578 -3.61 -76.59 6.02
CA PHE A 578 -4.68 -75.67 6.39
C PHE A 578 -4.19 -74.23 6.61
N ALA A 579 -2.98 -74.04 7.14
CA ALA A 579 -2.41 -72.70 7.29
C ALA A 579 -2.12 -72.04 5.92
N VAL A 580 -1.65 -72.83 4.95
CA VAL A 580 -1.45 -72.37 3.56
C VAL A 580 -2.79 -72.00 2.91
N ILE A 581 -3.82 -72.83 3.06
CA ILE A 581 -5.17 -72.56 2.50
C ILE A 581 -5.72 -71.24 3.03
N VAL A 582 -5.53 -70.94 4.32
CA VAL A 582 -5.95 -69.66 4.91
C VAL A 582 -5.20 -68.49 4.27
N LEU A 583 -3.86 -68.53 4.19
CA LEU A 583 -3.07 -67.46 3.55
C LEU A 583 -3.51 -67.20 2.11
N VAL A 584 -3.68 -68.26 1.31
CA VAL A 584 -4.08 -68.15 -0.10
C VAL A 584 -5.50 -67.59 -0.25
N SER A 585 -6.42 -68.01 0.61
CA SER A 585 -7.80 -67.51 0.60
C SER A 585 -7.87 -66.01 0.94
N PHE A 586 -7.09 -65.57 1.92
CA PHE A 586 -6.98 -64.16 2.29
C PHE A 586 -6.28 -63.33 1.20
N ALA A 587 -5.24 -63.84 0.55
CA ALA A 587 -4.56 -63.16 -0.56
C ALA A 587 -5.51 -62.93 -1.74
N TYR A 588 -6.32 -63.93 -2.11
CA TYR A 588 -7.31 -63.80 -3.18
C TYR A 588 -8.44 -62.82 -2.80
N SER A 589 -8.92 -62.89 -1.55
CA SER A 589 -9.94 -61.96 -1.02
C SER A 589 -9.45 -60.51 -1.03
N PHE A 590 -8.23 -60.27 -0.51
CA PHE A 590 -7.57 -58.97 -0.53
C PHE A 590 -7.45 -58.43 -1.96
N SER A 591 -6.92 -59.24 -2.88
CA SER A 591 -6.71 -58.89 -4.28
C SER A 591 -7.99 -58.47 -5.01
N ASN A 592 -9.09 -59.19 -4.79
CA ASN A 592 -10.38 -58.87 -5.39
C ASN A 592 -10.98 -57.57 -4.84
N ASN A 593 -10.77 -57.28 -3.56
CA ASN A 593 -11.21 -56.01 -2.96
C ASN A 593 -10.30 -54.85 -3.36
N PHE A 594 -8.99 -55.08 -3.52
CA PHE A 594 -8.03 -54.09 -4.00
C PHE A 594 -8.34 -53.64 -5.43
N LEU A 595 -8.77 -54.55 -6.32
CA LEU A 595 -9.22 -54.19 -7.67
C LEU A 595 -10.37 -53.17 -7.67
N LYS A 596 -11.27 -53.21 -6.68
CA LYS A 596 -12.42 -52.30 -6.61
C LYS A 596 -12.05 -50.90 -6.12
N GLN A 597 -10.80 -50.68 -5.70
CA GLN A 597 -10.29 -49.40 -5.20
C GLN A 597 -9.73 -48.52 -6.34
N TYR A 598 -10.33 -48.59 -7.52
CA TYR A 598 -10.01 -47.78 -8.69
C TYR A 598 -11.26 -47.56 -9.56
N PRO A 599 -11.47 -46.37 -10.11
CA PRO A 599 -10.68 -45.14 -9.95
C PRO A 599 -10.97 -44.44 -8.60
N ILE A 600 -10.05 -43.60 -8.10
CA ILE A 600 -10.10 -43.07 -6.72
C ILE A 600 -11.39 -42.29 -6.43
N GLU A 601 -11.88 -41.58 -7.44
CA GLU A 601 -13.04 -40.68 -7.46
C GLU A 601 -14.34 -41.41 -7.10
N THR A 602 -14.41 -42.72 -7.33
CA THR A 602 -15.58 -43.57 -7.05
C THR A 602 -15.36 -44.56 -5.91
N SER A 603 -14.16 -44.59 -5.34
CA SER A 603 -13.73 -45.59 -4.36
C SER A 603 -13.98 -45.16 -2.91
N SER A 604 -14.57 -46.05 -2.11
CA SER A 604 -14.74 -45.87 -0.66
C SER A 604 -13.53 -46.40 0.14
N ASP A 605 -13.38 -45.99 1.39
CA ASP A 605 -12.28 -46.42 2.27
C ASP A 605 -12.04 -47.94 2.33
N SER A 606 -10.76 -48.32 2.41
CA SER A 606 -10.28 -49.69 2.27
C SER A 606 -10.35 -50.48 3.58
N HIS A 607 -11.57 -50.76 4.06
CA HIS A 607 -11.80 -51.55 5.28
C HIS A 607 -11.27 -52.99 5.26
N PHE A 608 -10.86 -53.50 4.10
CA PHE A 608 -10.25 -54.84 3.97
C PHE A 608 -8.73 -54.84 4.24
N ALA A 609 -8.13 -53.70 4.54
CA ALA A 609 -6.72 -53.53 4.87
C ALA A 609 -6.55 -52.80 6.20
N CYS A 610 -5.32 -52.83 6.73
CA CYS A 610 -4.94 -52.05 7.91
C CYS A 610 -4.95 -50.55 7.63
N ASP A 611 -4.48 -50.18 6.45
CA ASP A 611 -4.48 -48.82 5.94
C ASP A 611 -5.80 -48.54 5.21
N LEU A 612 -6.59 -47.61 5.74
CA LEU A 612 -7.87 -47.17 5.17
C LEU A 612 -7.70 -46.25 3.96
N SER A 613 -6.50 -45.71 3.75
CA SER A 613 -6.15 -44.87 2.60
C SER A 613 -5.59 -45.66 1.41
N LEU A 614 -5.48 -46.98 1.54
CA LEU A 614 -4.97 -47.84 0.47
C LEU A 614 -5.88 -47.77 -0.75
N ARG A 615 -5.30 -47.42 -1.92
CA ARG A 615 -6.00 -47.35 -3.21
C ARG A 615 -5.20 -48.07 -4.28
N ASN A 616 -5.88 -48.59 -5.31
CA ASN A 616 -5.23 -49.19 -6.48
C ASN A 616 -4.91 -48.11 -7.53
N ALA A 617 -4.36 -46.96 -7.12
CA ALA A 617 -4.10 -45.82 -7.98
C ALA A 617 -2.67 -45.28 -7.76
N LYS A 618 -1.98 -45.03 -8.86
CA LYS A 618 -0.66 -44.40 -8.94
C LYS A 618 -0.81 -43.08 -9.67
N PHE A 619 -0.27 -42.03 -9.07
CA PHE A 619 -0.37 -40.65 -9.54
C PHE A 619 0.99 -40.14 -10.02
N GLN A 620 0.99 -39.45 -11.16
CA GLN A 620 2.14 -38.73 -11.68
C GLN A 620 1.73 -37.33 -12.12
N THR A 621 2.41 -36.32 -11.61
CA THR A 621 2.24 -34.92 -12.01
C THR A 621 3.47 -34.47 -12.77
N ASN A 622 3.29 -33.99 -13.99
CA ASN A 622 4.37 -33.48 -14.85
C ASN A 622 4.01 -32.10 -15.39
N ILE A 623 4.98 -31.20 -15.44
CA ILE A 623 4.86 -29.93 -16.16
C ILE A 623 5.36 -30.15 -17.59
N GLN A 624 4.53 -29.83 -18.59
CA GLN A 624 4.85 -30.02 -20.01
C GLN A 624 4.76 -28.69 -20.75
N SER A 625 5.69 -28.45 -21.68
CA SER A 625 5.66 -27.21 -22.48
C SER A 625 4.60 -27.30 -23.57
N LEU A 626 3.88 -26.19 -23.78
CA LEU A 626 2.92 -26.02 -24.89
C LEU A 626 3.58 -26.06 -26.28
N SER A 627 4.91 -25.96 -26.35
CA SER A 627 5.66 -26.04 -27.62
C SER A 627 5.80 -27.46 -28.17
N ILE A 628 5.47 -28.48 -27.38
CA ILE A 628 5.60 -29.89 -27.77
C ILE A 628 4.25 -30.41 -28.26
N PRO A 629 4.17 -31.08 -29.42
CA PRO A 629 2.92 -31.64 -29.92
C PRO A 629 2.28 -32.62 -28.92
N VAL A 630 1.01 -32.38 -28.62
CA VAL A 630 0.22 -33.18 -27.67
C VAL A 630 -0.38 -34.40 -28.35
N LYS A 631 -0.67 -35.45 -27.56
CA LYS A 631 -1.39 -36.64 -28.05
C LYS A 631 -2.84 -36.28 -28.40
N GLU A 632 -3.45 -37.01 -29.34
CA GLU A 632 -4.81 -36.71 -29.87
C GLU A 632 -5.89 -36.58 -28.77
N GLY A 633 -5.87 -37.44 -27.74
CA GLY A 633 -6.82 -37.33 -26.61
C GLY A 633 -6.64 -36.04 -25.81
N VAL A 634 -5.39 -35.64 -25.55
CA VAL A 634 -5.11 -34.39 -24.83
C VAL A 634 -5.46 -33.17 -25.70
N GLN A 635 -5.25 -33.25 -27.02
CA GLN A 635 -5.58 -32.15 -27.93
C GLN A 635 -7.08 -31.80 -27.90
N LYS A 636 -7.98 -32.79 -27.83
CA LYS A 636 -9.42 -32.53 -27.71
C LYS A 636 -9.78 -31.78 -26.43
N MET A 637 -9.09 -32.08 -25.32
CA MET A 637 -9.26 -31.34 -24.07
C MET A 637 -8.74 -29.90 -24.17
N PHE A 638 -7.62 -29.69 -24.88
CA PHE A 638 -7.15 -28.35 -25.21
C PHE A 638 -8.20 -27.55 -26.00
N ASP A 639 -8.81 -28.16 -27.02
CA ASP A 639 -9.84 -27.50 -27.82
C ASP A 639 -11.08 -27.13 -26.98
N LEU A 640 -11.47 -27.95 -25.99
CA LEU A 640 -12.55 -27.64 -25.05
C LEU A 640 -12.18 -26.47 -24.13
N LEU A 641 -10.99 -26.50 -23.52
CA LEU A 641 -10.46 -25.42 -22.68
C LEU A 641 -10.35 -24.10 -23.47
N ASP A 642 -9.83 -24.14 -24.70
CA ASP A 642 -9.64 -22.96 -25.55
C ASP A 642 -10.96 -22.34 -26.03
N ASN A 643 -12.03 -23.13 -26.13
CA ASN A 643 -13.37 -22.65 -26.48
C ASN A 643 -14.18 -22.14 -25.28
N GLN A 644 -13.70 -22.34 -24.05
CA GLN A 644 -14.40 -21.92 -22.84
C GLN A 644 -14.49 -20.37 -22.77
N THR A 645 -15.69 -19.83 -22.56
CA THR A 645 -15.90 -18.37 -22.50
C THR A 645 -15.68 -17.83 -21.09
N PHE A 646 -14.76 -16.88 -20.93
CA PHE A 646 -14.42 -16.32 -19.63
C PHE A 646 -15.21 -15.04 -19.31
N TYR A 647 -15.61 -14.93 -18.05
CA TYR A 647 -16.16 -13.72 -17.47
C TYR A 647 -15.20 -13.21 -16.40
N LEU A 648 -14.70 -11.99 -16.59
CA LEU A 648 -13.90 -11.26 -15.62
C LEU A 648 -14.83 -10.50 -14.69
N ASN A 649 -14.78 -10.86 -13.40
CA ASN A 649 -15.56 -10.22 -12.36
C ASN A 649 -14.65 -9.34 -11.50
N ILE A 650 -14.98 -8.06 -11.37
CA ILE A 650 -14.19 -7.07 -10.63
C ILE A 650 -15.12 -6.43 -9.60
N GLU A 651 -14.72 -6.48 -8.33
CA GLU A 651 -15.44 -5.89 -7.22
C GLU A 651 -14.53 -4.86 -6.53
N PHE A 652 -14.93 -3.59 -6.57
CA PHE A 652 -14.34 -2.54 -5.74
C PHE A 652 -15.10 -2.50 -4.41
N VAL A 653 -14.38 -2.76 -3.32
CA VAL A 653 -14.96 -2.98 -2.00
C VAL A 653 -14.84 -1.72 -1.15
N ASN A 654 -15.89 -1.42 -0.38
CA ASN A 654 -15.98 -0.26 0.51
C ASN A 654 -15.90 1.07 -0.26
N THR A 655 -16.79 1.24 -1.24
CA THR A 655 -16.90 2.46 -2.06
C THR A 655 -18.36 2.79 -2.40
N LEU A 656 -18.65 4.07 -2.65
CA LEU A 656 -19.97 4.56 -3.10
C LEU A 656 -19.94 5.02 -4.57
N ILE A 657 -18.97 4.55 -5.35
CA ILE A 657 -18.84 4.91 -6.77
C ILE A 657 -19.99 4.30 -7.58
N ASP A 658 -20.62 5.12 -8.41
CA ASP A 658 -21.69 4.73 -9.30
C ASP A 658 -21.17 4.16 -10.64
N CYS A 659 -22.01 3.42 -11.36
CA CYS A 659 -21.63 2.78 -12.62
C CYS A 659 -21.46 3.73 -13.81
N ASP A 660 -21.92 4.98 -13.70
CA ASP A 660 -21.92 6.00 -14.76
C ASP A 660 -20.54 6.61 -15.02
N VAL A 661 -19.67 6.62 -14.02
CA VAL A 661 -18.31 7.16 -14.11
C VAL A 661 -17.26 6.15 -14.60
N ILE A 662 -17.71 4.96 -15.01
CA ILE A 662 -16.84 3.83 -15.41
C ILE A 662 -16.71 3.79 -16.92
N SER A 663 -15.49 3.68 -17.41
CA SER A 663 -15.21 3.36 -18.81
C SER A 663 -14.23 2.19 -18.90
N LEU A 664 -14.43 1.33 -19.91
CA LEU A 664 -13.63 0.13 -20.12
C LEU A 664 -12.97 0.16 -21.48
N GLN A 665 -11.71 -0.26 -21.52
CA GLN A 665 -10.96 -0.47 -22.75
C GLN A 665 -10.29 -1.84 -22.70
N ALA A 666 -10.14 -2.47 -23.86
CA ALA A 666 -9.34 -3.68 -24.00
C ALA A 666 -8.36 -3.54 -25.16
N LEU A 667 -7.20 -4.17 -25.01
CA LEU A 667 -6.13 -4.12 -25.99
C LEU A 667 -6.32 -5.23 -27.03
N PHE A 668 -6.60 -4.83 -28.27
CA PHE A 668 -6.68 -5.74 -29.42
C PHE A 668 -5.48 -5.52 -30.34
N GLY A 669 -4.56 -6.48 -30.36
CA GLY A 669 -3.27 -6.32 -31.04
C GLY A 669 -2.44 -5.22 -30.41
N THR A 670 -2.40 -4.04 -31.04
CA THR A 670 -1.67 -2.86 -30.53
C THR A 670 -2.58 -1.65 -30.27
N LYS A 671 -3.91 -1.81 -30.32
CA LYS A 671 -4.86 -0.70 -30.17
C LYS A 671 -5.85 -0.96 -29.03
N TRP A 672 -5.96 0.01 -28.13
CA TRP A 672 -7.01 0.05 -27.12
C TRP A 672 -8.35 0.39 -27.78
N SER A 673 -9.34 -0.48 -27.58
CA SER A 673 -10.71 -0.28 -28.07
C SER A 673 -11.70 -0.33 -26.90
N PRO A 674 -12.75 0.49 -26.90
CA PRO A 674 -13.74 0.49 -25.84
C PRO A 674 -14.53 -0.82 -25.83
N ILE A 675 -14.78 -1.37 -24.66
CA ILE A 675 -15.65 -2.54 -24.44
C ILE A 675 -16.76 -2.17 -23.44
N ARG A 676 -17.78 -3.02 -23.29
CA ARG A 676 -18.86 -2.81 -22.33
C ARG A 676 -18.93 -3.96 -21.32
N TRP A 677 -19.28 -3.64 -20.09
CA TRP A 677 -19.65 -4.64 -19.09
C TRP A 677 -21.03 -5.21 -19.41
N ILE A 678 -21.29 -6.43 -18.92
CA ILE A 678 -22.61 -7.08 -19.00
C ILE A 678 -23.50 -6.57 -17.87
N ASN A 679 -22.95 -6.52 -16.66
CA ASN A 679 -23.65 -6.08 -15.47
C ASN A 679 -22.75 -5.17 -14.64
N CYS A 680 -23.33 -4.11 -14.09
CA CYS A 680 -22.69 -3.24 -13.12
C CYS A 680 -23.70 -2.87 -12.04
N THR A 681 -23.35 -3.13 -10.79
CA THR A 681 -24.19 -2.79 -9.64
C THR A 681 -23.31 -2.30 -8.49
N ASN A 682 -23.79 -1.30 -7.76
CA ASN A 682 -23.25 -0.96 -6.44
C ASN A 682 -24.29 -1.33 -5.38
N GLN A 683 -24.03 -2.37 -4.59
CA GLN A 683 -24.88 -2.78 -3.48
C GLN A 683 -24.02 -2.98 -2.23
N ASN A 684 -24.51 -2.49 -1.08
CA ASN A 684 -23.80 -2.59 0.20
C ASN A 684 -22.35 -2.07 0.16
N SER A 685 -22.11 -1.01 -0.61
CA SER A 685 -20.78 -0.41 -0.81
C SER A 685 -19.77 -1.33 -1.50
N ILE A 686 -20.25 -2.25 -2.34
CA ILE A 686 -19.44 -3.09 -3.23
C ILE A 686 -19.90 -2.80 -4.65
N LEU A 687 -19.01 -2.20 -5.43
CA LEU A 687 -19.21 -1.95 -6.86
C LEU A 687 -18.72 -3.17 -7.63
N SER A 688 -19.65 -3.93 -8.20
CA SER A 688 -19.39 -5.17 -8.93
C SER A 688 -19.56 -4.96 -10.44
N LEU A 689 -18.57 -5.41 -11.21
CA LEU A 689 -18.52 -5.35 -12.67
C LEU A 689 -18.28 -6.75 -13.22
N SER A 690 -19.05 -7.17 -14.22
CA SER A 690 -18.81 -8.43 -14.94
C SER A 690 -18.62 -8.15 -16.43
N ILE A 691 -17.52 -8.67 -16.98
CA ILE A 691 -17.05 -8.40 -18.34
C ILE A 691 -16.81 -9.73 -19.05
N GLN A 692 -17.45 -9.96 -20.20
CA GLN A 692 -17.14 -11.12 -21.03
C GLN A 692 -15.86 -10.87 -21.82
N LEU A 693 -14.89 -11.77 -21.68
CA LEU A 693 -13.62 -11.69 -22.37
C LEU A 693 -13.72 -12.34 -23.76
N PRO A 694 -13.25 -11.66 -24.82
CA PRO A 694 -13.25 -12.23 -26.16
C PRO A 694 -12.11 -13.23 -26.40
N TYR A 695 -11.05 -13.16 -25.58
CA TYR A 695 -9.86 -14.00 -25.67
C TYR A 695 -9.32 -14.30 -24.27
N HIS A 696 -8.64 -15.43 -24.10
CA HIS A 696 -7.97 -15.80 -22.85
C HIS A 696 -6.69 -14.97 -22.59
N HIS A 697 -6.04 -14.50 -23.65
CA HIS A 697 -4.92 -13.57 -23.57
C HIS A 697 -5.36 -12.17 -23.98
N ILE A 698 -5.51 -11.28 -23.00
CA ILE A 698 -6.02 -9.91 -23.21
C ILE A 698 -5.58 -8.98 -22.09
N SER A 699 -5.39 -7.70 -22.42
CA SER A 699 -5.25 -6.64 -21.42
C SER A 699 -6.53 -5.82 -21.36
N VAL A 700 -7.06 -5.63 -20.16
CA VAL A 700 -8.28 -4.86 -19.88
C VAL A 700 -7.92 -3.68 -18.98
N GLN A 701 -8.42 -2.50 -19.31
CA GLN A 701 -8.23 -1.29 -18.53
C GLN A 701 -9.60 -0.76 -18.08
N VAL A 702 -9.77 -0.63 -16.77
CA VAL A 702 -10.94 -0.04 -16.12
C VAL A 702 -10.55 1.35 -15.63
N LEU A 703 -11.29 2.34 -16.12
CA LEU A 703 -11.08 3.76 -15.83
C LEU A 703 -12.26 4.26 -15.01
N LEU A 704 -11.99 4.67 -13.77
CA LEU A 704 -12.97 5.18 -12.81
C LEU A 704 -12.75 6.69 -12.61
N ALA A 705 -13.60 7.51 -13.20
CA ALA A 705 -13.52 8.97 -13.10
C ALA A 705 -14.18 9.49 -11.81
N ALA A 706 -13.69 9.03 -10.66
CA ALA A 706 -14.18 9.41 -9.34
C ALA A 706 -13.05 9.58 -8.33
N THR A 707 -13.24 10.51 -7.39
CA THR A 707 -12.29 10.84 -6.31
C THR A 707 -12.64 10.17 -4.98
N GLN A 708 -13.70 9.36 -4.95
CA GLN A 708 -14.14 8.67 -3.75
C GLN A 708 -13.15 7.57 -3.35
N THR A 709 -13.08 7.28 -2.05
CA THR A 709 -12.20 6.24 -1.53
C THR A 709 -12.67 4.85 -1.94
N ILE A 710 -11.70 3.95 -2.09
CA ILE A 710 -11.94 2.53 -2.33
C ILE A 710 -11.10 1.76 -1.30
N GLY A 711 -11.75 0.92 -0.49
CA GLY A 711 -11.08 0.22 0.59
C GLY A 711 -10.32 -1.03 0.16
N GLY A 712 -10.78 -1.73 -0.87
CA GLY A 712 -10.17 -2.96 -1.36
C GLY A 712 -10.62 -3.33 -2.76
N LEU A 713 -9.99 -4.36 -3.32
CA LEU A 713 -10.21 -4.82 -4.68
C LEU A 713 -10.33 -6.34 -4.67
N ARG A 714 -11.36 -6.89 -5.29
CA ARG A 714 -11.51 -8.33 -5.49
C ARG A 714 -11.69 -8.62 -6.97
N ILE A 715 -10.90 -9.53 -7.51
CA ILE A 715 -10.91 -9.87 -8.93
C ILE A 715 -11.08 -11.37 -9.03
N GLY A 716 -11.97 -11.80 -9.93
CA GLY A 716 -12.25 -13.19 -10.20
C GLY A 716 -12.42 -13.50 -11.68
N LEU A 717 -12.25 -14.77 -12.00
CA LEU A 717 -12.60 -15.34 -13.30
C LEU A 717 -13.66 -16.41 -13.08
N SER A 718 -14.70 -16.38 -13.92
CA SER A 718 -15.71 -17.43 -13.95
C SER A 718 -15.97 -17.92 -15.36
N ALA A 719 -16.19 -19.22 -15.52
CA ALA A 719 -16.60 -19.84 -16.78
C ALA A 719 -17.38 -21.12 -16.50
N ALA A 720 -18.32 -21.46 -17.38
CA ALA A 720 -19.10 -22.69 -17.27
C ALA A 720 -18.32 -23.89 -17.79
N GLY A 721 -18.47 -25.02 -17.11
CA GLY A 721 -17.98 -26.33 -17.48
C GLY A 721 -18.89 -27.04 -18.50
N GLU A 722 -18.41 -28.17 -19.00
CA GLU A 722 -19.11 -28.99 -19.99
C GLU A 722 -18.70 -30.47 -19.88
N ASP A 723 -19.68 -31.35 -19.69
CA ASP A 723 -19.46 -32.80 -19.53
C ASP A 723 -19.77 -33.52 -20.85
N ILE A 724 -18.74 -34.02 -21.55
CA ILE A 724 -18.88 -34.81 -22.79
C ILE A 724 -18.02 -36.07 -22.67
N GLU A 725 -18.58 -37.20 -22.19
CA GLU A 725 -17.82 -38.46 -22.05
C GLU A 725 -16.98 -38.78 -23.32
N PRO A 726 -15.65 -39.04 -23.19
CA PRO A 726 -14.86 -39.24 -21.97
C PRO A 726 -14.15 -37.98 -21.40
N TYR A 727 -14.56 -36.78 -21.81
CA TYR A 727 -14.02 -35.47 -21.41
C TYR A 727 -14.94 -34.76 -20.42
N ASP A 728 -14.38 -34.27 -19.33
CA ASP A 728 -15.07 -33.49 -18.31
C ASP A 728 -14.35 -32.13 -18.18
N LEU A 729 -15.06 -31.02 -18.43
CA LEU A 729 -14.51 -29.67 -18.29
C LEU A 729 -15.11 -29.04 -17.03
N GLU A 730 -14.29 -28.80 -16.01
CA GLU A 730 -14.78 -28.23 -14.75
C GLU A 730 -15.18 -26.74 -14.89
N ASP A 731 -16.14 -26.32 -14.07
CA ASP A 731 -16.49 -24.91 -13.88
C ASP A 731 -15.28 -24.12 -13.36
N LEU A 732 -14.96 -23.01 -14.01
CA LEU A 732 -14.01 -22.03 -13.46
C LEU A 732 -14.78 -21.07 -12.55
N ASN A 733 -14.38 -20.98 -11.30
CA ASN A 733 -14.91 -20.07 -10.28
C ASN A 733 -13.81 -19.68 -9.30
N PHE A 734 -13.05 -18.66 -9.69
CA PHE A 734 -11.90 -18.18 -8.93
C PHE A 734 -12.11 -16.73 -8.53
N TYR A 735 -11.77 -16.38 -7.28
CA TYR A 735 -11.80 -15.02 -6.77
C TYR A 735 -10.64 -14.78 -5.83
N GLN A 736 -9.89 -13.68 -6.00
CA GLN A 736 -8.89 -13.24 -5.06
C GLN A 736 -9.14 -11.80 -4.61
N SER A 737 -9.04 -11.59 -3.29
CA SER A 737 -9.21 -10.28 -2.66
C SER A 737 -7.85 -9.68 -2.31
N PHE A 738 -7.70 -8.39 -2.59
CA PHE A 738 -6.56 -7.55 -2.26
C PHE A 738 -7.03 -6.45 -1.31
N PHE A 739 -6.46 -6.41 -0.13
CA PHE A 739 -6.67 -5.35 0.86
C PHE A 739 -5.48 -5.27 1.82
N LYS A 740 -5.27 -4.11 2.44
CA LYS A 740 -4.25 -3.91 3.46
C LYS A 740 -4.80 -3.07 4.61
N GLN A 741 -4.47 -3.45 5.84
CA GLN A 741 -4.90 -2.70 7.02
C GLN A 741 -4.14 -1.37 7.09
N GLY A 742 -4.83 -0.28 7.45
CA GLY A 742 -4.22 1.04 7.57
C GLY A 742 -4.03 1.81 6.25
N GLU A 743 -4.44 1.23 5.12
CA GLU A 743 -4.22 1.81 3.79
C GLU A 743 -5.52 1.80 2.97
N THR A 744 -5.55 2.60 1.91
CA THR A 744 -6.66 2.72 0.95
C THR A 744 -6.15 2.42 -0.46
N LEU A 745 -7.02 2.02 -1.39
CA LEU A 745 -6.60 1.67 -2.75
C LEU A 745 -6.07 2.92 -3.49
N GLY A 746 -4.96 2.76 -4.22
CA GLY A 746 -4.35 3.82 -5.02
C GLY A 746 -5.05 4.05 -6.37
N GLN A 747 -4.54 5.02 -7.13
CA GLN A 747 -5.12 5.41 -8.43
C GLN A 747 -4.54 4.64 -9.62
N ASN A 748 -3.39 3.98 -9.50
CA ASN A 748 -2.82 3.17 -10.58
C ASN A 748 -2.63 1.74 -10.10
N LEU A 749 -3.38 0.81 -10.67
CA LEU A 749 -3.51 -0.56 -10.17
C LEU A 749 -3.10 -1.55 -11.26
N PRO A 750 -1.79 -1.85 -11.39
CA PRO A 750 -1.31 -2.87 -12.31
C PRO A 750 -1.54 -4.27 -11.70
N VAL A 751 -2.27 -5.11 -12.41
CA VAL A 751 -2.58 -6.48 -12.02
C VAL A 751 -2.23 -7.42 -13.17
N ALA A 752 -1.42 -8.44 -12.91
CA ALA A 752 -1.17 -9.52 -13.85
C ALA A 752 -1.79 -10.82 -13.34
N LEU A 753 -2.44 -11.56 -14.23
CA LEU A 753 -3.13 -12.80 -13.96
C LEU A 753 -2.67 -13.86 -14.98
N ASP A 754 -1.95 -14.86 -14.49
CA ASP A 754 -1.52 -15.98 -15.30
C ASP A 754 -2.51 -17.14 -15.15
N ILE A 755 -3.02 -17.65 -16.27
CA ILE A 755 -3.86 -18.84 -16.30
C ILE A 755 -3.04 -20.05 -16.75
N THR A 756 -3.15 -21.16 -16.02
CA THR A 756 -2.46 -22.41 -16.34
C THR A 756 -3.47 -23.52 -16.60
N LYS A 757 -3.34 -24.23 -17.72
CA LYS A 757 -4.14 -25.41 -18.02
C LYS A 757 -3.68 -26.58 -17.15
N VAL A 758 -4.62 -27.25 -16.50
CA VAL A 758 -4.39 -28.49 -15.75
C VAL A 758 -5.28 -29.57 -16.35
N ILE A 759 -4.66 -30.68 -16.76
CA ILE A 759 -5.34 -31.80 -17.40
C ILE A 759 -5.06 -33.06 -16.60
N ASN A 760 -6.12 -33.69 -16.11
CA ASN A 760 -6.12 -34.94 -15.39
C ASN A 760 -6.47 -36.07 -16.39
N GLU A 761 -5.59 -37.06 -16.55
CA GLU A 761 -5.83 -38.24 -17.39
C GLU A 761 -5.98 -39.47 -16.47
N THR A 762 -7.13 -40.13 -16.54
CA THR A 762 -7.44 -41.34 -15.78
C THR A 762 -7.53 -42.54 -16.72
N ASN A 763 -6.55 -43.43 -16.66
CA ASN A 763 -6.48 -44.60 -17.53
C ASN A 763 -7.57 -45.63 -17.18
N ALA A 764 -8.22 -46.27 -18.15
CA ALA A 764 -9.16 -47.35 -17.84
C ALA A 764 -8.47 -48.60 -17.23
N MET A 765 -9.21 -49.30 -16.37
CA MET A 765 -8.85 -50.63 -15.86
C MET A 765 -8.95 -51.72 -16.93
N ILE A 766 -9.83 -51.56 -17.91
CA ILE A 766 -10.11 -52.49 -19.00
C ILE A 766 -10.21 -51.69 -20.30
N GLY A 767 -9.35 -51.98 -21.29
CA GLY A 767 -9.29 -51.23 -22.56
C GLY A 767 -8.12 -50.23 -22.61
N GLU A 768 -8.08 -49.44 -23.68
CA GLU A 768 -7.08 -48.37 -23.92
C GLU A 768 -7.67 -46.96 -23.78
N GLU A 769 -8.98 -46.83 -23.61
CA GLU A 769 -9.66 -45.53 -23.49
C GLU A 769 -9.37 -44.92 -22.11
N SER A 770 -9.06 -43.62 -22.09
CA SER A 770 -8.75 -42.86 -20.88
C SER A 770 -9.75 -41.72 -20.75
N ASN A 771 -10.16 -41.42 -19.51
CA ASN A 771 -11.00 -40.27 -19.22
C ASN A 771 -10.11 -39.05 -19.00
N PHE A 772 -10.56 -37.90 -19.46
CA PHE A 772 -9.83 -36.64 -19.34
C PHE A 772 -10.68 -35.63 -18.58
N ASP A 773 -10.06 -34.96 -17.63
CA ASP A 773 -10.64 -33.86 -16.88
C ASP A 773 -9.73 -32.63 -17.05
N GLY A 774 -10.31 -31.43 -17.20
CA GLY A 774 -9.63 -30.21 -17.55
C GLY A 774 -10.13 -29.01 -16.74
N ILE A 775 -9.19 -28.25 -16.17
CA ILE A 775 -9.49 -27.00 -15.45
C ILE A 775 -8.40 -25.95 -15.71
N PHE A 776 -8.80 -24.68 -15.70
CA PHE A 776 -7.85 -23.56 -15.61
C PHE A 776 -7.57 -23.20 -14.15
N ILE A 777 -6.29 -23.04 -13.82
CA ILE A 777 -5.86 -22.49 -12.52
C ILE A 777 -5.31 -21.07 -12.74
N PRO A 778 -6.03 -20.02 -12.33
CA PRO A 778 -5.54 -18.65 -12.36
C PRO A 778 -4.59 -18.37 -11.19
N THR A 779 -3.55 -17.58 -11.42
CA THR A 779 -2.56 -17.16 -10.43
C THR A 779 -2.23 -15.68 -10.61
N PHE A 780 -2.42 -14.87 -9.58
CA PHE A 780 -2.06 -13.46 -9.65
C PHE A 780 -0.57 -13.23 -9.41
N VAL A 781 0.04 -12.38 -10.23
CA VAL A 781 1.41 -11.90 -10.08
C VAL A 781 1.36 -10.39 -9.85
N VAL A 782 1.24 -9.99 -8.57
CA VAL A 782 1.02 -8.59 -8.20
C VAL A 782 1.85 -8.21 -6.98
N ASP A 783 2.51 -7.05 -7.04
CA ASP A 783 3.06 -6.41 -5.83
C ASP A 783 1.92 -5.67 -5.10
N ILE A 784 1.40 -6.30 -4.05
CA ILE A 784 0.29 -5.76 -3.25
C ILE A 784 0.62 -4.35 -2.74
N ASN A 785 1.87 -4.05 -2.37
CA ASN A 785 2.22 -2.73 -1.84
C ASN A 785 2.08 -1.61 -2.87
N SER A 786 2.17 -1.93 -4.16
CA SER A 786 1.99 -0.95 -5.23
C SER A 786 0.53 -0.54 -5.43
N LEU A 787 -0.42 -1.34 -4.94
CA LEU A 787 -1.87 -1.09 -5.09
C LEU A 787 -2.45 -0.16 -4.02
N PHE A 788 -1.77 0.04 -2.90
CA PHE A 788 -2.32 0.72 -1.73
C PHE A 788 -1.51 1.96 -1.34
N LEU A 789 -2.22 2.95 -0.81
CA LEU A 789 -1.68 4.22 -0.35
C LEU A 789 -1.91 4.40 1.14
N THR A 790 -0.90 4.94 1.81
CA THR A 790 -1.00 5.47 3.17
C THR A 790 -1.72 6.83 3.19
N GLN A 791 -2.12 7.29 4.38
CA GLN A 791 -2.70 8.62 4.60
C GLN A 791 -1.85 9.74 3.95
N ASP A 792 -0.53 9.69 4.14
CA ASP A 792 0.37 10.74 3.66
C ASP A 792 0.48 10.78 2.14
N GLN A 793 0.43 9.60 1.51
CA GLN A 793 0.44 9.48 0.06
C GLN A 793 -0.91 9.90 -0.53
N TYR A 794 -2.02 9.60 0.15
CA TYR A 794 -3.34 10.02 -0.28
C TYR A 794 -3.47 11.55 -0.34
N VAL A 795 -3.00 12.25 0.70
CA VAL A 795 -3.05 13.73 0.76
C VAL A 795 -2.22 14.38 -0.35
N ARG A 796 -1.19 13.69 -0.87
CA ARG A 796 -0.36 14.14 -2.00
C ARG A 796 -0.91 13.76 -3.37
N SER A 797 -1.98 12.97 -3.44
CA SER A 797 -2.52 12.52 -4.70
C SER A 797 -3.22 13.66 -5.44
N THR A 798 -2.86 13.84 -6.71
CA THR A 798 -3.47 14.83 -7.61
C THR A 798 -4.35 14.19 -8.68
N SER A 799 -4.35 12.85 -8.80
CA SER A 799 -5.14 12.16 -9.81
C SER A 799 -6.60 12.07 -9.40
N THR A 800 -7.48 12.46 -10.31
CA THR A 800 -8.94 12.30 -10.19
C THR A 800 -9.45 11.02 -10.85
N LEU A 801 -8.56 10.23 -11.44
CA LEU A 801 -8.85 9.05 -12.23
C LEU A 801 -8.15 7.83 -11.61
N THR A 802 -8.92 6.80 -11.27
CA THR A 802 -8.37 5.50 -10.88
C THR A 802 -8.36 4.57 -12.09
N THR A 803 -7.20 4.01 -12.38
CA THR A 803 -6.92 3.15 -13.53
C THR A 803 -6.50 1.77 -13.05
N LEU A 804 -7.33 0.77 -13.30
CA LEU A 804 -7.03 -0.64 -13.08
C LEU A 804 -6.66 -1.30 -14.41
N THR A 805 -5.43 -1.78 -14.52
CA THR A 805 -4.94 -2.47 -15.72
C THR A 805 -4.73 -3.93 -15.37
N ILE A 806 -5.52 -4.81 -15.97
CA ILE A 806 -5.44 -6.26 -15.78
C ILE A 806 -4.87 -6.88 -17.04
N VAL A 807 -3.72 -7.54 -16.93
CA VAL A 807 -3.12 -8.31 -18.01
C VAL A 807 -3.37 -9.79 -17.72
N ILE A 808 -4.13 -10.45 -18.58
CA ILE A 808 -4.41 -11.88 -18.49
C ILE A 808 -3.56 -12.59 -19.52
N SER A 809 -2.71 -13.52 -19.08
CA SER A 809 -1.80 -14.30 -19.92
C SER A 809 -1.90 -15.78 -19.64
N GLU A 810 -1.74 -16.59 -20.68
CA GLU A 810 -1.59 -18.04 -20.50
C GLU A 810 -0.12 -18.39 -20.26
N THR A 811 0.14 -19.30 -19.34
CA THR A 811 1.49 -19.79 -19.08
C THR A 811 2.02 -20.61 -20.26
N PRO A 812 3.34 -20.64 -20.52
CA PRO A 812 3.92 -21.37 -21.66
C PRO A 812 3.97 -22.90 -21.45
N TYR A 813 3.33 -23.40 -20.40
CA TYR A 813 3.31 -24.80 -19.99
C TYR A 813 1.91 -25.15 -19.45
N TYR A 814 1.65 -26.45 -19.37
CA TYR A 814 0.46 -26.99 -18.72
C TYR A 814 0.87 -28.07 -17.73
N VAL A 815 0.01 -28.31 -16.75
CA VAL A 815 0.20 -29.39 -15.78
C VAL A 815 -0.58 -30.60 -16.26
N LYS A 816 0.11 -31.72 -16.42
CA LYS A 816 -0.51 -33.00 -16.73
C LYS A 816 -0.43 -33.91 -15.51
N ASN A 817 -1.59 -34.25 -14.98
CA ASN A 817 -1.77 -35.23 -13.95
C ASN A 817 -2.23 -36.55 -14.58
N LEU A 818 -1.64 -37.65 -14.14
CA LEU A 818 -1.92 -38.98 -14.68
C LEU A 818 -2.23 -39.94 -13.54
N GLN A 819 -3.40 -40.56 -13.60
CA GLN A 819 -3.84 -41.65 -12.74
C GLN A 819 -3.79 -42.98 -13.49
N GLN A 820 -3.04 -43.92 -12.94
CA GLN A 820 -2.91 -45.28 -13.46
C GLN A 820 -3.23 -46.31 -12.38
N PRO A 821 -3.80 -47.47 -12.72
CA PRO A 821 -3.93 -48.55 -11.76
C PRO A 821 -2.54 -49.07 -11.36
N ILE A 822 -2.33 -49.33 -10.06
CA ILE A 822 -1.07 -49.94 -9.56
C ILE A 822 -0.91 -51.35 -10.13
N ALA A 823 -2.00 -52.11 -10.16
CA ALA A 823 -2.02 -53.42 -10.77
C ALA A 823 -3.33 -53.65 -11.54
N LYS A 824 -3.19 -54.19 -12.75
CA LYS A 824 -4.32 -54.60 -13.58
C LYS A 824 -4.81 -55.99 -13.19
N ARG A 825 -6.03 -56.34 -13.60
CA ARG A 825 -6.64 -57.65 -13.31
C ARG A 825 -5.75 -58.83 -13.73
N SER A 826 -5.07 -58.75 -14.88
CA SER A 826 -4.17 -59.79 -15.36
C SER A 826 -2.92 -59.96 -14.48
N GLU A 827 -2.33 -58.85 -14.03
CA GLU A 827 -1.15 -58.84 -13.17
C GLU A 827 -1.49 -59.43 -11.80
N ILE A 828 -2.60 -59.00 -11.19
CA ILE A 828 -3.04 -59.51 -9.89
C ILE A 828 -3.27 -61.02 -9.92
N ILE A 829 -3.85 -61.57 -10.98
CA ILE A 829 -4.02 -63.03 -11.12
C ILE A 829 -2.66 -63.73 -11.15
N PHE A 830 -1.71 -63.21 -11.93
CA PHE A 830 -0.36 -63.76 -12.03
C PHE A 830 0.39 -63.71 -10.70
N HIS A 831 0.39 -62.56 -10.04
CA HIS A 831 1.06 -62.36 -8.74
C HIS A 831 0.43 -63.19 -7.62
N ASN A 832 -0.89 -63.41 -7.61
CA ASN A 832 -1.52 -64.32 -6.65
C ASN A 832 -1.11 -65.79 -6.85
N ILE A 833 -0.98 -66.24 -8.10
CA ILE A 833 -0.48 -67.59 -8.39
C ILE A 833 0.96 -67.72 -7.91
N LEU A 834 1.80 -66.72 -8.20
CA LEU A 834 3.19 -66.70 -7.74
C LEU A 834 3.28 -66.74 -6.22
N PHE A 835 2.51 -65.90 -5.52
CA PHE A 835 2.44 -65.89 -4.06
C PHE A 835 2.02 -67.24 -3.47
N THR A 836 1.05 -67.90 -4.11
CA THR A 836 0.59 -69.24 -3.70
C THR A 836 1.70 -70.28 -3.80
N ILE A 837 2.47 -70.25 -4.90
CA ILE A 837 3.63 -71.14 -5.10
C ILE A 837 4.70 -70.86 -4.03
N VAL A 838 5.03 -69.59 -3.80
CA VAL A 838 6.02 -69.20 -2.78
C VAL A 838 5.60 -69.67 -1.39
N CYS A 839 4.31 -69.55 -1.03
CA CYS A 839 3.81 -70.08 0.24
C CYS A 839 4.01 -71.59 0.34
N LEU A 840 3.63 -72.35 -0.69
CA LEU A 840 3.84 -73.81 -0.71
C LEU A 840 5.33 -74.17 -0.57
N GLU A 841 6.22 -73.46 -1.24
CA GLU A 841 7.67 -73.69 -1.17
C GLU A 841 8.25 -73.36 0.21
N ILE A 842 7.85 -72.25 0.85
CA ILE A 842 8.32 -71.89 2.21
C ILE A 842 7.91 -72.97 3.21
N PHE A 843 6.66 -73.41 3.18
CA PHE A 843 6.19 -74.48 4.07
C PHE A 843 6.82 -75.84 3.72
N GLY A 844 7.10 -76.11 2.44
CA GLY A 844 7.87 -77.27 1.99
C GLY A 844 9.31 -77.27 2.48
N LEU A 845 9.97 -76.11 2.48
CA LEU A 845 11.32 -75.93 3.00
C LEU A 845 11.37 -76.08 4.53
N LEU A 846 10.39 -75.53 5.26
CA LEU A 846 10.23 -75.75 6.69
C LEU A 846 10.03 -77.24 7.01
N PHE A 847 9.24 -77.94 6.21
CA PHE A 847 9.04 -79.38 6.32
C PHE A 847 10.34 -80.17 6.08
N LEU A 848 11.13 -79.78 5.08
CA LEU A 848 12.43 -80.37 4.77
C LEU A 848 13.44 -80.13 5.91
N LEU A 849 13.49 -78.92 6.47
CA LEU A 849 14.29 -78.58 7.66
C LEU A 849 13.88 -79.41 8.87
N TYR A 850 12.58 -79.61 9.10
CA TYR A 850 12.09 -80.49 10.16
C TYR A 850 12.58 -81.93 9.97
N LYS A 851 12.50 -82.46 8.74
CA LYS A 851 12.88 -83.84 8.38
C LYS A 851 14.40 -84.07 8.53
N LEU A 852 15.22 -83.13 8.07
CA LEU A 852 16.68 -83.26 8.04
C LEU A 852 17.36 -82.86 9.35
N PHE A 853 16.82 -81.88 10.09
CA PHE A 853 17.51 -81.29 11.24
C PHE A 853 16.83 -81.63 12.57
N PHE A 854 15.53 -81.33 12.71
CA PHE A 854 14.82 -81.49 13.99
C PHE A 854 14.52 -82.95 14.35
N ARG A 855 14.09 -83.76 13.39
CA ARG A 855 13.77 -85.18 13.60
C ARG A 855 14.97 -85.99 14.12
N PRO A 856 16.19 -85.90 13.55
CA PRO A 856 17.35 -86.58 14.12
C PRO A 856 17.77 -86.03 15.49
N LEU A 857 17.66 -84.72 15.73
CA LEU A 857 17.96 -84.10 17.04
C LEU A 857 17.02 -84.58 18.16
N LEU A 858 15.72 -84.73 17.86
CA LEU A 858 14.72 -85.29 18.79
C LEU A 858 14.98 -86.76 19.10
N ASN A 859 15.47 -87.54 18.13
CA ASN A 859 15.84 -88.94 18.34
C ASN A 859 17.14 -89.11 19.14
N LEU A 860 18.02 -88.11 19.18
CA LEU A 860 19.27 -88.12 19.96
C LEU A 860 19.07 -87.76 21.45
N ARG A 861 17.95 -87.14 21.85
CA ARG A 861 17.70 -86.67 23.23
C ARG A 861 16.79 -87.56 24.11
N LEU A 862 16.34 -88.72 23.64
CA LEU A 862 15.53 -89.67 24.44
C LEU A 862 16.28 -91.00 24.65
N PRO A 863 16.86 -91.27 25.85
CA PRO A 863 17.45 -92.57 26.16
C PRO A 863 16.37 -93.64 26.33
N GLN A 864 16.62 -94.82 25.74
CA GLN A 864 15.79 -96.02 25.82
C GLN A 864 15.51 -96.44 27.27
N TYR A 865 14.27 -96.28 27.75
CA TYR A 865 13.75 -97.04 28.88
C TYR A 865 12.74 -98.05 28.35
N THR A 866 13.18 -99.28 28.12
CA THR A 866 12.46 -100.55 28.38
C THR A 866 13.24 -101.71 27.75
N THR A 867 13.81 -102.57 28.60
CA THR A 867 13.54 -104.02 28.64
C THR A 867 14.58 -104.73 29.52
N LYS A 868 14.14 -105.35 30.63
CA LYS A 868 14.58 -106.69 31.02
C LYS A 868 13.76 -107.32 32.16
N ASN A 869 13.40 -108.58 31.91
CA ASN A 869 13.18 -109.71 32.82
C ASN A 869 11.80 -109.99 33.47
N ASN A 870 11.08 -110.91 32.80
CA ASN A 870 10.83 -112.32 33.18
C ASN A 870 10.25 -112.71 34.57
N LYS A 871 9.10 -113.41 34.46
CA LYS A 871 8.67 -114.68 35.10
C LYS A 871 8.24 -114.71 36.59
N LYS A 872 6.98 -115.19 36.71
CA LYS A 872 6.41 -116.20 37.64
C LYS A 872 5.73 -115.74 38.96
N LYS A 873 4.45 -116.14 39.00
CA LYS A 873 3.66 -116.78 40.10
C LYS A 873 3.01 -115.91 41.20
N LEU A 874 1.67 -115.99 41.16
CA LEU A 874 0.70 -116.37 42.21
C LEU A 874 0.41 -115.44 43.42
N HIS A 875 -0.90 -115.15 43.57
CA HIS A 875 -1.69 -114.74 44.75
C HIS A 875 -1.34 -113.45 45.51
N HIS A 876 -2.20 -112.42 45.46
CA HIS A 876 -3.34 -112.16 46.37
C HIS A 876 -3.88 -110.72 46.13
N GLU A 877 -5.21 -110.55 46.09
CA GLU A 877 -5.94 -109.30 46.39
C GLU A 877 -5.74 -108.88 47.87
N PRO A 878 -6.23 -107.69 48.32
CA PRO A 878 -6.37 -106.37 47.68
C PRO A 878 -5.84 -105.24 48.60
N GLU A 879 -5.65 -104.01 48.13
CA GLU A 879 -6.07 -102.80 48.87
C GLU A 879 -5.94 -101.50 48.08
N ILE A 880 -6.89 -100.62 48.40
CA ILE A 880 -7.22 -99.30 47.87
C ILE A 880 -6.24 -98.27 48.44
N THR A 881 -5.78 -97.30 47.64
CA THR A 881 -5.87 -95.85 47.96
C THR A 881 -5.32 -94.96 46.84
N ASP A 882 -6.03 -93.85 46.69
CA ASP A 882 -5.87 -92.72 45.76
C ASP A 882 -4.47 -92.08 45.74
N MET A 883 -4.09 -91.42 44.63
CA MET A 883 -4.31 -89.97 44.47
C MET A 883 -3.42 -89.36 43.35
N SER A 884 -4.09 -88.55 42.52
CA SER A 884 -3.62 -87.37 41.76
C SER A 884 -2.45 -87.48 40.78
N CYS A 885 -2.75 -87.19 39.51
CA CYS A 885 -1.98 -86.21 38.72
C CYS A 885 -2.96 -85.45 37.81
N ALA A 886 -3.22 -84.20 38.19
CA ALA A 886 -3.75 -83.16 37.33
C ALA A 886 -2.57 -82.26 36.93
N PHE A 887 -2.26 -82.24 35.63
CA PHE A 887 -1.94 -81.08 34.78
C PHE A 887 -1.54 -81.59 33.39
#